data_AF-A0A432T6N9-F1
#
_entry.id   AF-A0A432T6N9-F1
#
_cell.length_a   1.000
_cell.length_b   1.000
_cell.length_c   1.000
_cell.angle_alpha   90.00
_cell.angle_beta   90.00
_cell.angle_gamma   90.00
#
_symmetry.space_group_name_H-M   'P 1'
#
loop_
_entity.id
_entity.type
_entity.pdbx_description
1 polymer ?
#
loop_
_entity_poly.entity_id
_entity_poly.type
_entity_poly.pdbx_seq_one_letter_code
_entity_poly.pdbx_strand_id
1 'polypeptide(L)'
;MKENKNNVLNEEKKKLFSDKIKYLFNNLELDREDFIKLFWNNDKKTLRTRVKTVNNWLDNDIKIPKGFYFNRYNISKLQIEDEKPAFTIEAFINDDCELLHRQINEYLKYQAIPKDKFEYKYIYYYDSYLNQVTFVELQTVKKISDTKYKIEIILSTEYDEKRENIYTGDLEIDKNYYHISARNHFEILSFYFILNLGFKNNDAIYGLRLGKAYGDGLPLSAKNLLTKRKLEKEEELELYLNINETEELKSKEAFYDIHSSPTRNHFDRFQNKIANLATYNSNVREILNDKMCADVYHNIMSKEFYAFSKISEQVRNNNSFYIHNIRRASKIFLKSIACRKEPCYIVSPLIENLSLLNEHDSKAEQSLKLNMKLAKDGLKIYRIFVVNKDFKITEYIRSSIEQMIESGISVEIAKKEDIESMVGSSYDFIFSKHKDIAIYRKPRERFYLYHVTKNKNIIEDIDIDYKTIKSKSYKFSDFIKQESSYDPTVLDKLAREFYHYSYGSKEEKNGQLHFWNNRKLSINKKGEVQYFEGNKIIAIGRIVIKEKQSCIGMIDKNTKNSISISFDNLDINYDIFKIIKIDKQFMEDEDMVSIGIFSREKLEDVVVKELLGDEEKTIFKIPSGIKKSIAKYCSKRLP
;
A
#
# COMPACT_ATOMS: atom_id res chain seq x y z
N MET A 1 79.15 -68.48 -44.60
CA MET A 1 78.44 -67.76 -43.51
C MET A 1 78.94 -66.33 -43.42
N LYS A 2 78.16 -65.38 -43.95
CA LYS A 2 77.94 -64.03 -43.41
C LYS A 2 76.72 -63.45 -44.16
N GLU A 3 75.72 -63.17 -43.36
CA GLU A 3 74.31 -62.86 -43.57
C GLU A 3 73.89 -62.14 -44.86
N ASN A 4 73.04 -62.83 -45.62
CA ASN A 4 72.14 -62.28 -46.63
C ASN A 4 70.83 -61.89 -45.91
N LYS A 5 70.81 -60.73 -45.25
CA LYS A 5 69.61 -60.13 -44.64
C LYS A 5 69.36 -58.78 -45.32
N ASN A 6 68.08 -58.55 -45.66
CA ASN A 6 67.47 -57.29 -46.12
C ASN A 6 67.27 -57.08 -47.62
N ASN A 7 66.56 -58.00 -48.29
CA ASN A 7 65.85 -57.64 -49.54
C ASN A 7 64.44 -58.25 -49.70
N VAL A 8 63.83 -58.73 -48.61
CA VAL A 8 62.40 -59.01 -48.52
C VAL A 8 61.77 -57.97 -47.59
N LEU A 9 61.72 -56.72 -48.05
CA LEU A 9 60.77 -55.76 -47.51
C LEU A 9 59.43 -56.05 -48.18
N ASN A 10 58.70 -56.95 -47.51
CA ASN A 10 57.31 -57.40 -47.62
C ASN A 10 56.45 -56.80 -48.77
N GLU A 11 55.98 -57.63 -49.71
CA GLU A 11 54.92 -57.24 -50.66
C GLU A 11 53.66 -56.74 -49.93
N GLU A 12 53.38 -57.29 -48.74
CA GLU A 12 52.30 -56.84 -47.86
C GLU A 12 52.46 -55.37 -47.45
N LYS A 13 53.68 -54.89 -47.20
CA LYS A 13 53.92 -53.47 -46.85
C LYS A 13 53.69 -52.55 -48.04
N LYS A 14 53.96 -53.01 -49.27
CA LYS A 14 53.69 -52.25 -50.50
C LYS A 14 52.20 -52.14 -50.75
N LYS A 15 51.48 -53.26 -50.60
CA LYS A 15 50.02 -53.32 -50.72
C LYS A 15 49.36 -52.42 -49.67
N LEU A 16 49.80 -52.52 -48.41
CA LEU A 16 49.30 -51.69 -47.31
C LEU A 16 49.50 -50.19 -47.58
N PHE A 17 50.68 -49.78 -48.08
CA PHE A 17 50.92 -48.39 -48.45
C PHE A 17 50.00 -47.92 -49.59
N SER A 18 49.83 -48.73 -50.64
CA SER A 18 48.94 -48.39 -51.75
C SER A 18 47.47 -48.29 -51.31
N ASP A 19 47.01 -49.22 -50.48
CA ASP A 19 45.63 -49.24 -49.96
C ASP A 19 45.35 -47.98 -49.11
N LYS A 20 46.32 -47.54 -48.30
CA LYS A 20 46.26 -46.28 -47.55
C LYS A 20 46.17 -45.05 -48.45
N ILE A 21 46.99 -44.99 -49.50
CA ILE A 21 46.98 -43.88 -50.46
C ILE A 21 45.67 -43.84 -51.25
N LYS A 22 45.12 -45.00 -51.64
CA LYS A 22 43.79 -45.10 -52.28
C LYS A 22 42.68 -44.64 -51.36
N TYR A 23 42.70 -45.09 -50.09
CA TYR A 23 41.68 -44.67 -49.13
C TYR A 23 41.73 -43.15 -48.90
N LEU A 24 42.93 -42.59 -48.77
CA LEU A 24 43.10 -41.13 -48.69
C LEU A 24 42.56 -40.41 -49.94
N PHE A 25 42.86 -40.91 -51.14
CA PHE A 25 42.36 -40.34 -52.39
C PHE A 25 40.82 -40.35 -52.47
N ASN A 26 40.20 -41.46 -52.08
CA ASN A 26 38.76 -41.63 -52.16
C ASN A 26 37.97 -40.81 -51.12
N ASN A 27 38.58 -40.46 -49.98
CA ASN A 27 37.87 -39.79 -48.87
C ASN A 27 38.14 -38.28 -48.77
N LEU A 28 39.24 -37.76 -49.35
CA LEU A 28 39.53 -36.33 -49.31
C LEU A 28 38.72 -35.49 -50.32
N GLU A 29 37.94 -36.13 -51.20
CA GLU A 29 37.13 -35.47 -52.24
C GLU A 29 37.91 -34.48 -53.13
N LEU A 30 39.23 -34.66 -53.25
CA LEU A 30 40.08 -33.84 -54.11
C LEU A 30 40.09 -34.37 -55.53
N ASP A 31 40.20 -33.47 -56.51
CA ASP A 31 40.53 -33.90 -57.86
C ASP A 31 41.94 -34.53 -57.90
N ARG A 32 42.21 -35.25 -58.99
CA ARG A 32 43.46 -36.00 -59.13
C ARG A 32 44.69 -35.09 -59.11
N GLU A 33 44.59 -33.87 -59.64
CA GLU A 33 45.73 -32.94 -59.68
C GLU A 33 46.04 -32.39 -58.29
N ASP A 34 45.01 -32.00 -57.53
CA ASP A 34 45.12 -31.49 -56.18
C ASP A 34 45.60 -32.56 -55.20
N PHE A 35 45.14 -33.80 -55.37
CA PHE A 35 45.68 -34.93 -54.61
C PHE A 35 47.18 -35.14 -54.86
N ILE A 36 47.63 -35.02 -56.12
CA ILE A 36 49.06 -35.12 -56.45
C ILE A 36 49.86 -33.97 -55.82
N LYS A 37 49.29 -32.77 -55.69
CA LYS A 37 49.94 -31.61 -55.03
C LYS A 37 50.17 -31.85 -53.53
N LEU A 38 49.37 -32.69 -52.86
CA LEU A 38 49.61 -33.06 -51.46
C LEU A 38 50.95 -33.80 -51.29
N PHE A 39 51.37 -34.56 -52.29
CA PHE A 39 52.65 -35.30 -52.30
C PHE A 39 53.76 -34.54 -53.04
N TRP A 40 53.66 -33.21 -53.10
CA TRP A 40 54.68 -32.36 -53.70
C TRP A 40 55.72 -31.89 -52.66
N ASN A 41 57.00 -32.17 -52.92
CA ASN A 41 58.14 -31.46 -52.32
C ASN A 41 58.70 -30.41 -53.29
N ASN A 42 59.01 -29.21 -52.83
CA ASN A 42 59.49 -28.09 -53.68
C ASN A 42 60.85 -28.34 -54.40
N ASP A 43 61.37 -29.57 -54.37
CA ASP A 43 62.58 -30.00 -55.08
C ASP A 43 62.30 -30.38 -56.55
N LYS A 44 63.27 -30.06 -57.42
CA LYS A 44 63.27 -29.93 -58.89
C LYS A 44 62.85 -31.15 -59.76
N LYS A 45 61.76 -31.87 -59.46
CA LYS A 45 61.19 -32.90 -60.36
C LYS A 45 60.04 -32.35 -61.20
N THR A 46 59.96 -32.75 -62.48
CA THR A 46 58.89 -32.36 -63.41
C THR A 46 57.53 -32.98 -63.00
N LEU A 47 56.42 -32.26 -63.23
CA LEU A 47 55.04 -32.69 -62.94
C LEU A 47 54.74 -34.10 -63.49
N ARG A 48 55.20 -34.39 -64.72
CA ARG A 48 55.02 -35.69 -65.40
C ARG A 48 55.60 -36.87 -64.61
N THR A 49 56.74 -36.69 -63.96
CA THR A 49 57.39 -37.75 -63.16
C THR A 49 56.61 -38.02 -61.86
N ARG A 50 55.93 -36.99 -61.32
CA ARG A 50 55.13 -37.08 -60.09
C ARG A 50 53.78 -37.72 -60.32
N VAL A 51 53.10 -37.34 -61.40
CA VAL A 51 51.88 -38.02 -61.86
C VAL A 51 52.15 -39.50 -62.01
N LYS A 52 53.27 -39.87 -62.64
CA LYS A 52 53.70 -41.27 -62.74
C LYS A 52 53.94 -41.90 -61.36
N THR A 53 54.62 -41.21 -60.44
CA THR A 53 54.94 -41.76 -59.10
C THR A 53 53.68 -42.00 -58.25
N VAL A 54 52.77 -41.02 -58.19
CA VAL A 54 51.53 -41.14 -57.42
C VAL A 54 50.56 -42.14 -58.08
N ASN A 55 50.49 -42.19 -59.42
CA ASN A 55 49.72 -43.22 -60.11
C ASN A 55 50.28 -44.62 -59.83
N ASN A 56 51.60 -44.80 -59.88
CA ASN A 56 52.22 -46.05 -59.45
C ASN A 56 51.87 -46.42 -58.00
N TRP A 57 51.73 -45.44 -57.10
CA TRP A 57 51.26 -45.68 -55.74
C TRP A 57 49.78 -46.06 -55.66
N LEU A 58 48.93 -45.51 -56.53
CA LEU A 58 47.51 -45.88 -56.65
C LEU A 58 47.31 -47.22 -57.36
N ASP A 59 48.22 -47.62 -58.25
CA ASP A 59 48.05 -48.78 -59.13
C ASP A 59 48.74 -50.05 -58.59
N ASN A 60 49.15 -50.06 -57.31
CA ASN A 60 49.92 -51.15 -56.67
C ASN A 60 51.30 -51.45 -57.32
N ASP A 61 51.79 -50.63 -58.24
CA ASP A 61 53.05 -50.83 -58.97
C ASP A 61 54.25 -50.17 -58.29
N ILE A 62 54.62 -50.67 -57.09
CA ILE A 62 55.54 -49.98 -56.19
C ILE A 62 56.88 -50.70 -55.97
N LYS A 63 57.98 -49.95 -56.18
CA LYS A 63 59.20 -50.00 -55.34
C LYS A 63 59.07 -48.88 -54.32
N ILE A 64 58.91 -49.19 -53.03
CA ILE A 64 58.84 -48.14 -51.99
C ILE A 64 60.19 -47.41 -52.09
N PRO A 65 60.21 -46.10 -52.36
CA PRO A 65 61.48 -45.40 -52.48
C PRO A 65 62.24 -45.56 -51.15
N LYS A 66 63.55 -45.80 -51.20
CA LYS A 66 64.46 -45.89 -50.02
C LYS A 66 64.54 -44.58 -49.20
N GLY A 67 63.53 -43.71 -49.28
CA GLY A 67 63.45 -42.41 -48.64
C GLY A 67 62.09 -41.74 -48.90
N PHE A 68 60.99 -42.35 -48.42
CA PHE A 68 59.73 -41.61 -48.27
C PHE A 68 59.91 -40.57 -47.16
N TYR A 69 60.33 -39.36 -47.53
CA TYR A 69 60.56 -38.25 -46.60
C TYR A 69 59.24 -37.50 -46.41
N PHE A 70 58.37 -38.02 -45.54
CA PHE A 70 57.02 -37.49 -45.30
C PHE A 70 57.01 -35.98 -45.04
N ASN A 71 57.95 -35.51 -44.20
CA ASN A 71 58.13 -34.10 -43.84
C ASN A 71 58.42 -33.16 -45.01
N ARG A 72 58.75 -33.67 -46.20
CA ARG A 72 58.96 -32.84 -47.40
C ARG A 72 57.69 -32.62 -48.21
N TYR A 73 56.62 -33.35 -47.93
CA TYR A 73 55.37 -33.30 -48.69
C TYR A 73 54.37 -32.34 -48.04
N ASN A 74 53.53 -31.68 -48.86
CA ASN A 74 52.50 -30.77 -48.36
C ASN A 74 51.47 -31.44 -47.44
N ILE A 75 51.22 -32.74 -47.61
CA ILE A 75 50.37 -33.53 -46.70
C ILE A 75 50.86 -33.50 -45.25
N SER A 76 52.18 -33.37 -45.01
CA SER A 76 52.74 -33.27 -43.65
C SER A 76 52.49 -31.92 -42.98
N LYS A 77 52.03 -30.92 -43.74
CA LYS A 77 51.70 -29.57 -43.24
C LYS A 77 50.23 -29.44 -42.86
N LEU A 78 49.40 -30.46 -43.11
CA LEU A 78 47.99 -30.45 -42.71
C LEU A 78 47.90 -30.60 -41.18
N GLN A 79 47.04 -29.82 -40.54
CA GLN A 79 46.87 -29.77 -39.09
C GLN A 79 45.39 -29.90 -38.69
N ILE A 80 45.16 -30.44 -37.49
CA ILE A 80 43.88 -30.48 -36.77
C ILE A 80 44.07 -29.64 -35.52
N GLU A 81 43.27 -28.60 -35.31
CA GLU A 81 43.51 -27.58 -34.26
C GLU A 81 44.87 -26.87 -34.43
N ASP A 82 45.05 -25.67 -33.87
CA ASP A 82 46.20 -24.79 -34.16
C ASP A 82 47.53 -25.31 -33.55
N GLU A 83 47.95 -26.56 -33.83
CA GLU A 83 49.34 -27.09 -33.71
C GLU A 83 49.49 -28.62 -33.96
N LYS A 84 48.41 -29.42 -33.94
CA LYS A 84 48.53 -30.89 -34.06
C LYS A 84 48.54 -31.34 -35.53
N PRO A 85 49.55 -32.10 -36.02
CA PRO A 85 49.58 -32.57 -37.40
C PRO A 85 48.43 -33.56 -37.67
N ALA A 86 47.75 -33.39 -38.80
CA ALA A 86 46.64 -34.23 -39.23
C ALA A 86 47.08 -35.66 -39.56
N PHE A 87 48.32 -35.81 -40.04
CA PHE A 87 48.91 -37.09 -40.40
C PHE A 87 50.38 -37.17 -39.98
N THR A 88 50.83 -38.35 -39.56
CA THR A 88 52.24 -38.62 -39.19
C THR A 88 52.90 -39.55 -40.21
N ILE A 89 54.24 -39.68 -40.17
CA ILE A 89 54.94 -40.59 -41.08
C ILE A 89 54.61 -42.06 -40.78
N GLU A 90 54.39 -42.38 -39.50
CA GLU A 90 54.01 -43.71 -39.01
C GLU A 90 52.67 -44.15 -39.62
N ALA A 91 51.72 -43.22 -39.76
CA ALA A 91 50.40 -43.46 -40.35
C ALA A 91 50.49 -44.01 -41.78
N PHE A 92 51.55 -43.68 -42.53
CA PHE A 92 51.76 -44.20 -43.87
C PHE A 92 52.66 -45.44 -43.91
N ILE A 93 53.67 -45.54 -43.05
CA ILE A 93 54.70 -46.58 -43.14
C ILE A 93 54.42 -47.79 -42.24
N ASN A 94 54.04 -47.55 -40.98
CA ASN A 94 54.06 -48.58 -39.92
C ASN A 94 52.68 -48.93 -39.38
N ASP A 95 51.75 -47.97 -39.33
CA ASP A 95 50.44 -48.19 -38.72
C ASP A 95 49.58 -49.13 -39.59
N ASP A 96 48.45 -49.60 -39.09
CA ASP A 96 47.46 -50.30 -39.93
C ASP A 96 46.60 -49.30 -40.74
N CYS A 97 45.69 -49.82 -41.55
CA CYS A 97 44.74 -48.98 -42.29
C CYS A 97 43.72 -48.30 -41.37
N GLU A 98 43.30 -48.95 -40.28
CA GLU A 98 42.26 -48.42 -39.38
C GLU A 98 42.71 -47.12 -38.71
N LEU A 99 43.97 -47.04 -38.27
CA LEU A 99 44.52 -45.85 -37.63
C LEU A 99 44.55 -44.65 -38.60
N LEU A 100 44.95 -44.89 -39.85
CA LEU A 100 44.93 -43.86 -40.89
C LEU A 100 43.49 -43.45 -41.23
N HIS A 101 42.56 -44.41 -41.32
CA HIS A 101 41.15 -44.12 -41.55
C HIS A 101 40.59 -43.21 -40.44
N ARG A 102 40.96 -43.47 -39.18
CA ARG A 102 40.57 -42.63 -38.05
C ARG A 102 41.12 -41.21 -38.18
N GLN A 103 42.40 -41.06 -38.52
CA GLN A 103 43.02 -39.75 -38.72
C GLN A 103 42.37 -38.96 -39.86
N ILE A 104 42.04 -39.63 -40.98
CA ILE A 104 41.32 -39.02 -42.11
C ILE A 104 39.94 -38.54 -41.67
N ASN A 105 39.20 -39.37 -40.93
CA ASN A 105 37.88 -38.99 -40.42
C ASN A 105 37.94 -37.85 -39.40
N GLU A 106 38.94 -37.83 -38.51
CA GLU A 106 39.19 -36.71 -37.59
C GLU A 106 39.48 -35.41 -38.36
N TYR A 107 40.32 -35.47 -39.39
CA TYR A 107 40.63 -34.33 -40.24
C TYR A 107 39.41 -33.82 -41.02
N LEU A 108 38.61 -34.71 -41.60
CA LEU A 108 37.39 -34.34 -42.34
C LEU A 108 36.34 -33.72 -41.41
N LYS A 109 36.17 -34.27 -40.20
CA LYS A 109 35.30 -33.66 -39.17
C LYS A 109 35.75 -32.25 -38.80
N TYR A 110 37.06 -32.04 -38.65
CA TYR A 110 37.62 -30.71 -38.36
C TYR A 110 37.43 -29.72 -39.52
N GLN A 111 37.66 -30.14 -40.77
CA GLN A 111 37.42 -29.32 -41.95
C GLN A 111 35.94 -28.95 -42.13
N ALA A 112 35.02 -29.76 -41.61
CA ALA A 112 33.59 -29.48 -41.60
C ALA A 112 33.16 -28.42 -40.56
N ILE A 113 34.02 -28.05 -39.60
CA ILE A 113 33.72 -27.02 -38.60
C ILE A 113 33.86 -25.64 -39.25
N PRO A 114 32.78 -24.82 -39.33
CA PRO A 114 32.86 -23.49 -39.92
C PRO A 114 33.79 -22.57 -39.11
N LYS A 115 34.69 -21.86 -39.80
CA LYS A 115 35.59 -20.86 -39.20
C LYS A 115 34.90 -19.55 -38.82
N ASP A 116 33.75 -19.25 -39.41
CA ASP A 116 32.92 -18.08 -39.09
C ASP A 116 31.77 -18.47 -38.16
N LYS A 117 31.99 -18.37 -36.84
CA LYS A 117 30.94 -18.62 -35.84
C LYS A 117 30.14 -17.35 -35.56
N PHE A 118 28.82 -17.48 -35.48
CA PHE A 118 27.97 -16.45 -34.91
C PHE A 118 28.35 -16.25 -33.43
N GLU A 119 28.42 -15.00 -32.98
CA GLU A 119 29.04 -14.65 -31.70
C GLU A 119 28.19 -14.96 -30.46
N TYR A 120 26.88 -15.08 -30.60
CA TYR A 120 25.97 -15.39 -29.48
C TYR A 120 25.76 -16.90 -29.32
N LYS A 121 25.68 -17.35 -28.07
CA LYS A 121 25.72 -18.77 -27.70
C LYS A 121 24.62 -19.22 -26.76
N TYR A 122 24.00 -18.34 -25.98
CA TYR A 122 23.02 -18.76 -24.97
C TYR A 122 21.75 -17.94 -25.05
N ILE A 123 20.60 -18.61 -25.05
CA ILE A 123 19.28 -17.97 -24.97
C ILE A 123 18.69 -18.28 -23.60
N TYR A 124 18.63 -17.28 -22.73
CA TYR A 124 18.01 -17.35 -21.41
C TYR A 124 16.51 -17.10 -21.49
N TYR A 125 15.76 -17.89 -20.74
CA TYR A 125 14.31 -17.82 -20.65
C TYR A 125 13.85 -18.19 -19.23
N TYR A 126 12.64 -17.77 -18.87
CA TYR A 126 12.01 -18.24 -17.65
C TYR A 126 11.29 -19.56 -17.89
N ASP A 127 11.68 -20.58 -17.15
CA ASP A 127 11.05 -21.90 -17.20
C ASP A 127 9.90 -21.96 -16.19
N SER A 128 8.67 -22.01 -16.69
CA SER A 128 7.49 -22.05 -15.82
C SER A 128 7.31 -23.37 -15.09
N TYR A 129 7.91 -24.46 -15.57
CA TYR A 129 7.85 -25.78 -14.90
C TYR A 129 8.87 -25.85 -13.76
N LEU A 130 10.08 -25.38 -13.99
CA LEU A 130 11.16 -25.37 -13.00
C LEU A 130 11.11 -24.14 -12.08
N ASN A 131 10.30 -23.13 -12.41
CA ASN A 131 10.14 -21.87 -11.68
C ASN A 131 11.47 -21.13 -11.48
N GLN A 132 12.32 -21.14 -12.51
CA GLN A 132 13.65 -20.53 -12.50
C GLN A 132 14.04 -20.00 -13.89
N VAL A 133 15.02 -19.10 -13.94
CA VAL A 133 15.68 -18.72 -15.19
C VAL A 133 16.60 -19.87 -15.59
N THR A 134 16.47 -20.36 -16.81
CA THR A 134 17.38 -21.36 -17.41
C THR A 134 17.78 -20.89 -18.81
N PHE A 135 18.58 -21.68 -19.52
CA PHE A 135 19.05 -21.33 -20.85
C PHE A 135 19.12 -22.53 -21.79
N VAL A 136 19.12 -22.24 -23.08
CA VAL A 136 19.50 -23.18 -24.14
C VAL A 136 20.78 -22.72 -24.81
N GLU A 137 21.58 -23.66 -25.30
CA GLU A 137 22.80 -23.37 -26.06
C GLU A 137 22.50 -23.32 -27.56
N LEU A 138 22.92 -22.25 -28.22
CA LEU A 138 22.83 -22.03 -29.66
C LEU A 138 24.17 -22.38 -30.31
N GLN A 139 24.15 -23.32 -31.25
CA GLN A 139 25.32 -23.74 -32.02
C GLN A 139 25.11 -23.46 -33.51
N THR A 140 26.09 -22.83 -34.16
CA THR A 140 26.10 -22.68 -35.62
C THR A 140 26.70 -23.91 -36.28
N VAL A 141 25.88 -24.61 -37.06
CA VAL A 141 26.28 -25.84 -37.78
C VAL A 141 26.92 -25.49 -39.11
N LYS A 142 26.36 -24.53 -39.86
CA LYS A 142 26.85 -24.14 -41.19
C LYS A 142 26.46 -22.71 -41.55
N LYS A 143 27.41 -21.90 -42.00
CA LYS A 143 27.13 -20.60 -42.63
C LYS A 143 26.61 -20.83 -44.06
N ILE A 144 25.42 -20.33 -44.37
CA ILE A 144 24.84 -20.38 -45.73
C ILE A 144 25.20 -19.11 -46.50
N SER A 145 25.11 -17.95 -45.85
CA SER A 145 25.50 -16.64 -46.37
C SER A 145 25.93 -15.74 -45.22
N ASP A 146 26.34 -14.50 -45.49
CA ASP A 146 26.67 -13.53 -44.43
C ASP A 146 25.49 -13.21 -43.51
N THR A 147 24.26 -13.42 -43.98
CA THR A 147 23.03 -13.13 -43.26
C THR A 147 22.26 -14.38 -42.84
N LYS A 148 22.76 -15.59 -43.10
CA LYS A 148 22.02 -16.83 -42.82
C LYS A 148 22.89 -18.00 -42.38
N TYR A 149 22.49 -18.65 -41.31
CA TYR A 149 23.18 -19.81 -40.71
C TYR A 149 22.20 -20.96 -40.46
N LYS A 150 22.65 -22.19 -40.67
CA LYS A 150 22.04 -23.36 -40.06
C LYS A 150 22.50 -23.48 -38.62
N ILE A 151 21.55 -23.74 -37.74
CA ILE A 151 21.79 -23.78 -36.29
C ILE A 151 21.20 -25.03 -35.66
N GLU A 152 21.73 -25.34 -34.48
CA GLU A 152 21.18 -26.28 -33.52
C GLU A 152 20.97 -25.57 -32.19
N ILE A 153 19.85 -25.84 -31.53
CA ILE A 153 19.58 -25.40 -30.16
C ILE A 153 19.56 -26.62 -29.28
N ILE A 154 20.46 -26.66 -28.30
CA ILE A 154 20.63 -27.76 -27.36
C ILE A 154 20.05 -27.31 -26.02
N LEU A 155 19.10 -28.08 -25.49
CA LEU A 155 18.55 -27.83 -24.15
C LEU A 155 19.65 -28.00 -23.09
N SER A 156 19.60 -27.21 -22.02
CA SER A 156 20.54 -27.35 -20.90
C SER A 156 20.49 -28.78 -20.33
N THR A 157 21.58 -29.19 -19.65
CA THR A 157 21.69 -30.50 -18.96
C THR A 157 20.65 -30.72 -17.86
N GLU A 158 19.80 -29.73 -17.56
CA GLU A 158 18.68 -29.85 -16.63
C GLU A 158 17.54 -30.74 -17.20
N TYR A 159 17.59 -31.11 -18.49
CA TYR A 159 16.55 -31.84 -19.22
C TYR A 159 16.92 -33.28 -19.65
N ASP A 160 17.89 -33.92 -18.98
CA ASP A 160 18.55 -35.19 -19.37
C ASP A 160 17.63 -36.41 -19.67
N GLU A 161 16.35 -36.39 -19.31
CA GLU A 161 15.46 -37.57 -19.42
C GLU A 161 14.70 -37.72 -20.76
N LYS A 162 14.72 -36.74 -21.67
CA LYS A 162 13.98 -36.83 -22.94
C LYS A 162 14.93 -36.95 -24.15
N ARG A 163 14.81 -38.06 -24.89
CA ARG A 163 15.73 -38.49 -25.96
C ARG A 163 15.79 -37.59 -27.22
N GLU A 164 15.25 -36.38 -27.23
CA GLU A 164 15.35 -35.44 -28.36
C GLU A 164 15.53 -34.00 -27.88
N ASN A 165 16.75 -33.67 -27.41
CA ASN A 165 17.11 -32.37 -26.83
C ASN A 165 17.66 -31.35 -27.83
N ILE A 166 17.54 -31.62 -29.13
CA ILE A 166 18.14 -30.79 -30.19
C ILE A 166 17.05 -30.28 -31.13
N TYR A 167 16.97 -28.96 -31.24
CA TYR A 167 16.17 -28.28 -32.26
C TYR A 167 17.08 -27.94 -33.42
N THR A 168 16.63 -28.19 -34.64
CA THR A 168 17.36 -27.83 -35.85
C THR A 168 16.64 -26.68 -36.55
N GLY A 169 17.40 -25.73 -37.07
CA GLY A 169 16.81 -24.48 -37.51
C GLY A 169 17.68 -23.62 -38.41
N ASP A 170 17.18 -22.42 -38.64
CA ASP A 170 17.84 -21.35 -39.35
C ASP A 170 17.93 -20.11 -38.45
N LEU A 171 19.09 -19.45 -38.48
CA LEU A 171 19.30 -18.11 -37.96
C LEU A 171 19.45 -17.16 -39.15
N GLU A 172 18.63 -16.12 -39.17
CA GLU A 172 18.66 -15.05 -40.16
C GLU A 172 19.03 -13.73 -39.47
N ILE A 173 19.96 -13.00 -40.07
CA ILE A 173 20.45 -11.72 -39.61
C ILE A 173 19.91 -10.63 -40.53
N ASP A 174 19.04 -9.79 -39.98
CA ASP A 174 18.59 -8.55 -40.61
C ASP A 174 19.32 -7.35 -39.99
N LYS A 175 19.25 -6.18 -40.63
CA LYS A 175 19.84 -4.93 -40.12
C LYS A 175 19.34 -4.57 -38.71
N ASN A 176 18.13 -4.98 -38.35
CA ASN A 176 17.49 -4.57 -37.11
C ASN A 176 17.26 -5.69 -36.09
N TYR A 177 17.36 -6.96 -36.49
CA TYR A 177 17.09 -8.09 -35.60
C TYR A 177 17.78 -9.38 -36.03
N TYR A 178 17.96 -10.29 -35.08
CA TYR A 178 18.22 -11.71 -35.33
C TYR A 178 16.92 -12.49 -35.23
N HIS A 179 16.62 -13.29 -36.25
CA HIS A 179 15.50 -14.21 -36.27
C HIS A 179 16.00 -15.64 -36.24
N ILE A 180 15.61 -16.37 -35.20
CA ILE A 180 15.94 -17.78 -35.03
C ILE A 180 14.65 -18.57 -35.18
N SER A 181 14.59 -19.48 -36.14
CA SER A 181 13.50 -20.43 -36.28
C SER A 181 14.05 -21.84 -36.19
N ALA A 182 13.65 -22.58 -35.16
CA ALA A 182 14.13 -23.93 -34.91
C ALA A 182 12.98 -24.86 -34.56
N ARG A 183 13.09 -26.13 -34.94
CA ARG A 183 12.06 -27.13 -34.69
C ARG A 183 12.68 -28.47 -34.28
N ASN A 184 11.92 -29.22 -33.51
CA ASN A 184 12.13 -30.65 -33.31
C ASN A 184 10.84 -31.40 -33.72
N HIS A 185 10.70 -32.68 -33.37
CA HIS A 185 9.49 -33.44 -33.68
C HIS A 185 8.25 -33.01 -32.86
N PHE A 186 8.43 -32.17 -31.83
CA PHE A 186 7.38 -31.79 -30.88
C PHE A 186 6.87 -30.36 -31.06
N GLU A 187 7.73 -29.40 -31.37
CA GLU A 187 7.34 -27.99 -31.47
C GLU A 187 8.20 -27.19 -32.47
N ILE A 188 7.71 -25.99 -32.78
CA ILE A 188 8.44 -24.98 -33.55
C ILE A 188 8.61 -23.75 -32.65
N LEU A 189 9.84 -23.27 -32.57
CA LEU A 189 10.25 -22.08 -31.83
C LEU A 189 10.70 -21.00 -32.81
N SER A 190 10.19 -19.78 -32.60
CA SER A 190 10.66 -18.59 -33.29
C SER A 190 11.13 -17.57 -32.26
N PHE A 191 12.35 -17.06 -32.39
CA PHE A 191 12.88 -15.99 -31.56
C PHE A 191 13.23 -14.77 -32.41
N TYR A 192 12.94 -13.58 -31.88
CA TYR A 192 13.24 -12.29 -32.49
C TYR A 192 14.02 -11.43 -31.50
N PHE A 193 15.31 -11.21 -31.77
CA PHE A 193 16.20 -10.40 -30.91
C PHE A 193 16.50 -9.07 -31.60
N ILE A 194 16.13 -7.94 -30.99
CA ILE A 194 16.25 -6.62 -31.62
C ILE A 194 17.59 -6.00 -31.26
N LEU A 195 18.44 -5.72 -32.27
CA LEU A 195 19.85 -5.33 -32.08
C LEU A 195 20.04 -4.01 -31.31
N ASN A 196 19.03 -3.14 -31.31
CA ASN A 196 19.08 -1.81 -30.68
C ASN A 196 18.46 -1.75 -29.27
N LEU A 197 18.06 -2.90 -28.70
CA LEU A 197 17.43 -2.99 -27.37
C LEU A 197 18.27 -3.78 -26.35
N GLY A 198 19.58 -3.92 -26.61
CA GLY A 198 20.53 -4.65 -25.75
C GLY A 198 21.18 -3.82 -24.64
N PHE A 199 22.03 -4.48 -23.86
CA PHE A 199 22.89 -3.82 -22.86
C PHE A 199 23.94 -2.92 -23.55
N LYS A 200 24.47 -1.91 -22.84
CA LYS A 200 25.43 -0.92 -23.37
C LYS A 200 26.67 -1.51 -24.07
N ASN A 201 27.00 -2.79 -23.81
CA ASN A 201 28.21 -3.45 -24.30
C ASN A 201 27.99 -4.45 -25.45
N ASN A 202 26.78 -4.57 -26.02
CA ASN A 202 26.45 -5.56 -27.05
C ASN A 202 26.77 -7.03 -26.67
N ASP A 203 26.96 -7.35 -25.39
CA ASP A 203 27.20 -8.74 -24.95
C ASP A 203 25.91 -9.55 -24.80
N ALA A 204 24.77 -8.84 -24.73
CA ALA A 204 23.46 -9.41 -24.48
C ALA A 204 22.35 -8.59 -25.15
N ILE A 205 21.39 -9.29 -25.77
CA ILE A 205 20.28 -8.70 -26.53
C ILE A 205 18.95 -9.29 -26.05
N TYR A 206 18.00 -8.43 -25.73
CA TYR A 206 16.64 -8.86 -25.42
C TYR A 206 15.85 -9.19 -26.67
N GLY A 207 15.04 -10.23 -26.59
CA GLY A 207 14.18 -10.66 -27.67
C GLY A 207 12.87 -11.28 -27.20
N LEU A 208 12.03 -11.59 -28.17
CA LEU A 208 10.74 -12.23 -27.99
C LEU A 208 10.79 -13.65 -28.58
N ARG A 209 10.38 -14.64 -27.79
CA ARG A 209 10.04 -15.98 -28.28
C ARG A 209 8.56 -16.01 -28.59
N LEU A 210 8.24 -16.52 -29.76
CA LEU A 210 6.90 -16.89 -30.20
C LEU A 210 6.89 -18.40 -30.42
N GLY A 211 5.90 -19.07 -29.86
CA GLY A 211 5.73 -20.52 -29.99
C GLY A 211 4.29 -20.94 -29.75
N LYS A 212 4.06 -22.26 -29.77
CA LYS A 212 2.76 -22.86 -29.45
C LYS A 212 2.98 -23.97 -28.42
N ALA A 213 2.37 -23.84 -27.23
CA ALA A 213 2.46 -24.88 -26.20
C ALA A 213 1.71 -26.14 -26.63
N TYR A 214 2.26 -27.32 -26.34
CA TYR A 214 1.56 -28.59 -26.59
C TYR A 214 0.52 -28.88 -25.48
N GLY A 215 -0.66 -29.34 -25.87
CA GLY A 215 -1.81 -29.64 -24.98
C GLY A 215 -3.01 -28.72 -25.24
N ASP A 216 -2.79 -27.40 -25.12
CA ASP A 216 -3.88 -26.42 -25.12
C ASP A 216 -3.99 -25.59 -26.42
N GLY A 217 -3.00 -25.72 -27.32
CA GLY A 217 -2.94 -24.98 -28.58
C GLY A 217 -2.73 -23.47 -28.43
N LEU A 218 -2.34 -23.02 -27.23
CA LEU A 218 -2.20 -21.60 -26.90
C LEU A 218 -0.91 -21.00 -27.51
N PRO A 219 -0.98 -19.78 -28.07
CA PRO A 219 0.21 -19.03 -28.44
C PRO A 219 1.00 -18.68 -27.17
N LEU A 220 2.31 -18.92 -27.22
CA LEU A 220 3.27 -18.51 -26.21
C LEU A 220 4.06 -17.31 -26.73
N SER A 221 4.02 -16.22 -25.97
CA SER A 221 4.97 -15.12 -26.06
C SER A 221 5.80 -15.10 -24.79
N ALA A 222 7.12 -15.06 -24.91
CA ALA A 222 8.02 -14.93 -23.76
C ALA A 222 9.15 -13.95 -24.09
N LYS A 223 9.56 -13.13 -23.12
CA LYS A 223 10.78 -12.34 -23.25
C LYS A 223 11.98 -13.24 -22.99
N ASN A 224 13.06 -13.07 -23.75
CA ASN A 224 14.27 -13.88 -23.65
C ASN A 224 15.49 -12.98 -23.76
N LEU A 225 16.65 -13.50 -23.36
CA LEU A 225 17.93 -12.81 -23.52
C LEU A 225 18.92 -13.70 -24.28
N LEU A 226 19.42 -13.19 -25.40
CA LEU A 226 20.50 -13.81 -26.17
C LEU A 226 21.84 -13.25 -25.70
N THR A 227 22.81 -14.10 -25.37
CA THR A 227 24.10 -13.69 -24.79
C THR A 227 25.29 -14.41 -25.43
N LYS A 228 26.47 -13.79 -25.39
CA LYS A 228 27.74 -14.36 -25.91
C LYS A 228 28.41 -15.34 -24.94
N ARG A 229 28.19 -15.15 -23.64
CA ARG A 229 28.76 -15.95 -22.54
C ARG A 229 27.66 -16.44 -21.60
N LYS A 230 27.98 -17.47 -20.82
CA LYS A 230 27.12 -17.89 -19.73
C LYS A 230 27.06 -16.77 -18.68
N LEU A 231 25.88 -16.50 -18.15
CA LEU A 231 25.66 -15.53 -17.08
C LEU A 231 26.17 -16.10 -15.77
N GLU A 232 26.67 -15.22 -14.92
CA GLU A 232 26.94 -15.56 -13.52
C GLU A 232 25.62 -15.66 -12.75
N LYS A 233 25.59 -16.39 -11.63
CA LYS A 233 24.36 -16.58 -10.83
C LYS A 233 23.70 -15.26 -10.44
N GLU A 234 24.50 -14.25 -10.12
CA GLU A 234 24.05 -12.90 -9.77
C GLU A 234 23.34 -12.23 -10.96
N GLU A 235 23.88 -12.38 -12.17
CA GLU A 235 23.28 -11.87 -13.40
C GLU A 235 22.01 -12.63 -13.80
N GLU A 236 21.96 -13.95 -13.58
CA GLU A 236 20.74 -14.76 -13.76
C GLU A 236 19.60 -14.30 -12.84
N LEU A 237 19.93 -13.89 -11.61
CA LEU A 237 18.98 -13.36 -10.63
C LEU A 237 18.50 -11.94 -10.96
N GLU A 238 19.37 -11.08 -11.49
CA GLU A 238 18.96 -9.79 -12.05
C GLU A 238 18.06 -9.96 -13.28
N LEU A 239 18.34 -10.98 -14.08
CA LEU A 239 17.59 -11.29 -15.28
C LEU A 239 16.16 -11.76 -14.98
N TYR A 240 15.94 -12.44 -13.85
CA TYR A 240 14.62 -12.87 -13.38
C TYR A 240 13.60 -11.75 -13.47
N LEU A 241 13.87 -10.54 -12.96
CA LEU A 241 12.93 -9.41 -13.01
C LEU A 241 12.63 -8.90 -14.42
N ASN A 242 13.63 -8.98 -15.30
CA ASN A 242 13.52 -8.45 -16.65
C ASN A 242 12.83 -9.41 -17.61
N ILE A 243 12.84 -10.71 -17.29
CA ILE A 243 12.29 -11.79 -18.12
C ILE A 243 10.94 -12.30 -17.57
N ASN A 244 10.50 -11.93 -16.35
CA ASN A 244 9.49 -12.73 -15.68
C ASN A 244 8.02 -12.66 -16.12
N GLU A 245 7.41 -13.84 -15.99
CA GLU A 245 6.02 -14.28 -15.76
C GLU A 245 4.89 -13.75 -16.65
N THR A 246 5.00 -12.54 -17.20
CA THR A 246 3.80 -11.75 -17.49
C THR A 246 3.03 -12.17 -18.74
N GLU A 247 3.59 -12.92 -19.67
CA GLU A 247 2.91 -13.25 -20.95
C GLU A 247 2.38 -14.69 -20.99
N GLU A 248 3.13 -15.68 -20.47
CA GLU A 248 2.62 -17.05 -20.30
C GLU A 248 1.57 -17.13 -19.17
N LEU A 249 1.75 -16.39 -18.07
CA LEU A 249 0.68 -16.26 -17.08
C LEU A 249 -0.52 -15.53 -17.67
N LYS A 250 -0.37 -14.47 -18.49
CA LYS A 250 -1.53 -13.82 -19.15
C LYS A 250 -2.29 -14.80 -20.04
N SER A 251 -1.60 -15.63 -20.83
CA SER A 251 -2.25 -16.60 -21.72
C SER A 251 -2.93 -17.73 -20.95
N LYS A 252 -2.30 -18.27 -19.90
CA LYS A 252 -2.91 -19.24 -18.98
C LYS A 252 -4.06 -18.62 -18.17
N GLU A 253 -3.89 -17.41 -17.66
CA GLU A 253 -4.89 -16.65 -16.89
C GLU A 253 -6.15 -16.37 -17.72
N ALA A 254 -6.00 -16.10 -19.02
CA ALA A 254 -7.10 -15.92 -19.97
C ALA A 254 -7.85 -17.23 -20.27
N PHE A 255 -7.16 -18.38 -20.25
CA PHE A 255 -7.78 -19.70 -20.44
C PHE A 255 -8.67 -20.10 -19.25
N TYR A 256 -8.24 -19.80 -18.02
CA TYR A 256 -9.03 -20.03 -16.81
C TYR A 256 -10.22 -19.04 -16.64
N ASP A 257 -10.33 -18.02 -17.50
CA ASP A 257 -11.27 -16.89 -17.38
C ASP A 257 -12.63 -17.11 -18.05
N ILE A 258 -12.82 -18.23 -18.78
CA ILE A 258 -14.04 -18.40 -19.59
C ILE A 258 -15.23 -18.90 -18.72
N HIS A 259 -14.99 -19.53 -17.57
CA HIS A 259 -16.06 -20.21 -16.82
C HIS A 259 -16.03 -20.15 -15.28
N SER A 260 -15.11 -19.42 -14.62
CA SER A 260 -15.05 -19.38 -13.15
C SER A 260 -15.38 -17.99 -12.57
N SER A 261 -16.26 -17.96 -11.58
CA SER A 261 -16.81 -16.76 -10.92
C SER A 261 -15.76 -15.66 -10.58
N PRO A 262 -16.05 -14.36 -10.81
CA PRO A 262 -15.08 -13.41 -11.38
C PRO A 262 -14.40 -12.47 -10.37
N THR A 263 -14.20 -12.84 -9.10
CA THR A 263 -13.53 -11.93 -8.14
C THR A 263 -12.57 -12.59 -7.16
N ARG A 264 -12.94 -13.73 -6.56
CA ARG A 264 -12.06 -14.42 -5.60
C ARG A 264 -10.81 -14.99 -6.28
N ASN A 265 -10.97 -15.53 -7.50
CA ASN A 265 -9.85 -16.02 -8.30
C ASN A 265 -8.87 -14.91 -8.71
N HIS A 266 -9.34 -13.71 -9.04
CA HIS A 266 -8.44 -12.59 -9.32
C HIS A 266 -7.70 -12.10 -8.08
N PHE A 267 -8.37 -12.09 -6.91
CA PHE A 267 -7.69 -11.77 -5.65
C PHE A 267 -6.63 -12.81 -5.32
N ASP A 268 -6.92 -14.10 -5.45
CA ASP A 268 -5.94 -15.17 -5.19
C ASP A 268 -4.74 -15.11 -6.15
N ARG A 269 -4.96 -14.79 -7.44
CA ARG A 269 -3.88 -14.53 -8.41
C ARG A 269 -3.04 -13.33 -8.00
N PHE A 270 -3.68 -12.23 -7.61
CA PHE A 270 -2.97 -11.04 -7.10
C PHE A 270 -2.12 -11.40 -5.87
N GLN A 271 -2.65 -12.18 -4.94
CA GLN A 271 -1.90 -12.64 -3.76
C GLN A 271 -0.68 -13.47 -4.14
N ASN A 272 -0.82 -14.41 -5.06
CA ASN A 272 0.31 -15.23 -5.51
C ASN A 272 1.40 -14.35 -6.14
N LYS A 273 1.03 -13.34 -6.93
CA LYS A 273 1.99 -12.36 -7.48
C LYS A 273 2.73 -11.60 -6.38
N ILE A 274 2.02 -11.13 -5.35
CA ILE A 274 2.64 -10.45 -4.20
C ILE A 274 3.58 -11.40 -3.43
N ALA A 275 3.19 -12.66 -3.24
CA ALA A 275 4.02 -13.66 -2.57
C ALA A 275 5.29 -14.01 -3.37
N ASN A 276 5.19 -14.15 -4.69
CA ASN A 276 6.33 -14.38 -5.58
C ASN A 276 7.32 -13.21 -5.51
N LEU A 277 6.80 -11.97 -5.55
CA LEU A 277 7.62 -10.76 -5.40
C LEU A 277 8.27 -10.65 -4.01
N ALA A 278 7.57 -11.06 -2.94
CA ALA A 278 8.12 -11.08 -1.58
C ALA A 278 9.24 -12.11 -1.42
N THR A 279 9.09 -13.27 -2.04
CA THR A 279 10.12 -14.32 -2.10
C THR A 279 11.33 -13.82 -2.88
N TYR A 280 11.11 -13.24 -4.06
CA TYR A 280 12.18 -12.67 -4.86
C TYR A 280 12.94 -11.57 -4.11
N ASN A 281 12.24 -10.63 -3.49
CA ASN A 281 12.88 -9.55 -2.71
C ASN A 281 13.71 -10.11 -1.54
N SER A 282 13.29 -11.22 -0.93
CA SER A 282 14.04 -11.88 0.13
C SER A 282 15.33 -12.51 -0.41
N ASN A 283 15.25 -13.22 -1.54
CA ASN A 283 16.40 -13.83 -2.21
C ASN A 283 17.42 -12.76 -2.66
N VAL A 284 16.95 -11.66 -3.28
CA VAL A 284 17.82 -10.56 -3.70
C VAL A 284 18.59 -9.97 -2.51
N ARG A 285 17.95 -9.80 -1.35
CA ARG A 285 18.63 -9.30 -0.15
C ARG A 285 19.69 -10.26 0.38
N GLU A 286 19.43 -11.56 0.30
CA GLU A 286 20.39 -12.60 0.70
C GLU A 286 21.61 -12.62 -0.23
N ILE A 287 21.39 -12.49 -1.54
CA ILE A 287 22.46 -12.50 -2.55
C ILE A 287 23.27 -11.19 -2.55
N LEU A 288 22.62 -10.03 -2.47
CA LEU A 288 23.27 -8.71 -2.52
C LEU A 288 23.86 -8.27 -1.17
N ASN A 289 24.26 -9.22 -0.33
CA ASN A 289 24.61 -8.98 1.08
C ASN A 289 25.69 -7.88 1.28
N ASP A 290 25.73 -7.31 2.49
CA ASP A 290 26.47 -6.12 2.95
C ASP A 290 26.15 -4.79 2.26
N LYS A 291 26.02 -4.73 0.94
CA LYS A 291 25.77 -3.46 0.21
C LYS A 291 24.33 -2.95 0.36
N MET A 292 23.34 -3.83 0.21
CA MET A 292 21.93 -3.44 0.39
C MET A 292 21.48 -3.39 1.86
N CYS A 293 22.05 -4.23 2.71
CA CYS A 293 21.74 -4.26 4.14
C CYS A 293 22.17 -2.97 4.86
N ALA A 294 23.20 -2.26 4.36
CA ALA A 294 23.60 -0.95 4.88
C ALA A 294 22.71 0.21 4.40
N ASP A 295 21.93 0.03 3.33
CA ASP A 295 21.10 1.09 2.76
C ASP A 295 19.75 1.21 3.49
N VAL A 296 19.63 2.26 4.30
CA VAL A 296 18.43 2.57 5.08
C VAL A 296 17.19 2.76 4.21
N TYR A 297 17.33 3.35 3.01
CA TYR A 297 16.19 3.60 2.11
C TYR A 297 15.63 2.27 1.57
N HIS A 298 16.50 1.40 1.07
CA HIS A 298 16.11 0.07 0.58
C HIS A 298 15.54 -0.81 1.71
N ASN A 299 16.07 -0.67 2.92
CA ASN A 299 15.58 -1.39 4.09
C ASN A 299 14.18 -0.97 4.53
N ILE A 300 13.88 0.34 4.52
CA ILE A 300 12.54 0.86 4.80
C ILE A 300 11.56 0.35 3.74
N MET A 301 11.90 0.50 2.45
CA MET A 301 11.07 0.02 1.35
C MET A 301 10.75 -1.47 1.47
N SER A 302 11.76 -2.31 1.71
CA SER A 302 11.58 -3.76 1.85
C SER A 302 10.70 -4.13 3.04
N LYS A 303 10.84 -3.41 4.17
CA LYS A 303 10.02 -3.63 5.36
C LYS A 303 8.55 -3.26 5.11
N GLU A 304 8.30 -2.14 4.44
CA GLU A 304 6.94 -1.72 4.06
C GLU A 304 6.31 -2.70 3.06
N PHE A 305 7.08 -3.19 2.08
CA PHE A 305 6.62 -4.21 1.14
C PHE A 305 6.27 -5.53 1.83
N TYR A 306 7.08 -5.98 2.78
CA TYR A 306 6.79 -7.19 3.56
C TYR A 306 5.54 -7.00 4.45
N ALA A 307 5.37 -5.83 5.07
CA ALA A 307 4.17 -5.50 5.82
C ALA A 307 2.92 -5.54 4.92
N PHE A 308 3.01 -4.99 3.71
CA PHE A 308 1.95 -5.08 2.70
C PHE A 308 1.63 -6.53 2.33
N SER A 309 2.64 -7.34 1.99
CA SER A 309 2.49 -8.76 1.67
C SER A 309 1.78 -9.53 2.79
N LYS A 310 2.18 -9.30 4.05
CA LYS A 310 1.54 -9.93 5.21
C LYS A 310 0.08 -9.52 5.39
N ILE A 311 -0.27 -8.24 5.20
CA ILE A 311 -1.68 -7.79 5.23
C ILE A 311 -2.47 -8.47 4.12
N SER A 312 -1.88 -8.55 2.93
CA SER A 312 -2.43 -9.20 1.74
C SER A 312 -2.80 -10.67 2.03
N GLU A 313 -1.86 -11.41 2.63
CA GLU A 313 -2.05 -12.79 3.08
C GLU A 313 -3.11 -12.91 4.18
N GLN A 314 -3.11 -12.01 5.17
CA GLN A 314 -4.13 -11.98 6.22
C GLN A 314 -5.53 -11.82 5.62
N VAL A 315 -5.71 -10.93 4.64
CA VAL A 315 -7.00 -10.74 3.95
C VAL A 315 -7.42 -12.01 3.21
N ARG A 316 -6.49 -12.70 2.52
CA ARG A 316 -6.75 -14.00 1.84
C ARG A 316 -7.28 -15.05 2.80
N ASN A 317 -6.65 -15.14 3.96
CA ASN A 317 -6.98 -16.10 5.01
C ASN A 317 -8.16 -15.66 5.90
N ASN A 318 -8.81 -14.53 5.59
CA ASN A 318 -9.84 -13.88 6.43
C ASN A 318 -9.39 -13.60 7.88
N ASN A 319 -8.09 -13.45 8.09
CA ASN A 319 -7.50 -13.05 9.36
C ASN A 319 -7.62 -11.54 9.57
N SER A 320 -7.58 -11.11 10.82
CA SER A 320 -7.56 -9.69 11.17
C SER A 320 -6.24 -9.04 10.76
N PHE A 321 -6.30 -7.76 10.38
CA PHE A 321 -5.13 -6.95 10.06
C PHE A 321 -5.29 -5.54 10.66
N TYR A 322 -4.18 -4.80 10.74
CA TYR A 322 -4.19 -3.46 11.33
C TYR A 322 -4.12 -2.37 10.27
N ILE A 323 -4.66 -1.21 10.63
CA ILE A 323 -4.64 0.01 9.83
C ILE A 323 -4.34 1.22 10.72
N HIS A 324 -3.74 2.25 10.14
CA HIS A 324 -3.36 3.47 10.85
C HIS A 324 -4.29 4.66 10.62
N ASN A 325 -5.15 4.59 9.60
CA ASN A 325 -6.00 5.70 9.19
C ASN A 325 -7.48 5.31 9.22
N ILE A 326 -8.09 5.44 10.40
CA ILE A 326 -9.50 5.12 10.64
C ILE A 326 -10.46 5.94 9.78
N ARG A 327 -10.12 7.18 9.40
CA ARG A 327 -10.96 8.02 8.54
C ARG A 327 -11.06 7.45 7.12
N ARG A 328 -9.94 7.03 6.54
CA ARG A 328 -9.93 6.36 5.22
C ARG A 328 -10.69 5.03 5.29
N ALA A 329 -10.48 4.27 6.35
CA ALA A 329 -11.14 2.98 6.55
C ALA A 329 -12.65 3.12 6.72
N SER A 330 -13.10 4.03 7.57
CA SER A 330 -14.53 4.28 7.80
C SER A 330 -15.22 4.78 6.54
N LYS A 331 -14.55 5.63 5.73
CA LYS A 331 -15.04 6.03 4.41
C LYS A 331 -15.23 4.84 3.46
N ILE A 332 -14.28 3.91 3.40
CA ILE A 332 -14.40 2.69 2.58
C ILE A 332 -15.53 1.81 3.13
N PHE A 333 -15.52 1.54 4.44
CA PHE A 333 -16.53 0.76 5.13
C PHE A 333 -17.95 1.28 4.85
N LEU A 334 -18.20 2.57 5.08
CA LEU A 334 -19.52 3.16 4.92
C LEU A 334 -20.01 3.11 3.47
N LYS A 335 -19.13 3.33 2.50
CA LYS A 335 -19.46 3.16 1.07
C LYS A 335 -19.83 1.72 0.76
N SER A 336 -19.06 0.75 1.27
CA SER A 336 -19.34 -0.68 1.07
C SER A 336 -20.65 -1.11 1.72
N ILE A 337 -20.95 -0.65 2.93
CA ILE A 337 -22.22 -0.94 3.61
C ILE A 337 -23.40 -0.23 2.92
N ALA A 338 -23.22 0.99 2.39
CA ALA A 338 -24.24 1.68 1.61
C ALA A 338 -24.67 0.88 0.38
N CYS A 339 -23.73 0.25 -0.33
CA CYS A 339 -24.05 -0.65 -1.46
C CYS A 339 -24.92 -1.84 -1.03
N ARG A 340 -24.80 -2.30 0.22
CA ARG A 340 -25.60 -3.39 0.78
C ARG A 340 -26.96 -2.93 1.33
N LYS A 341 -27.17 -1.61 1.47
CA LYS A 341 -28.34 -0.99 2.10
C LYS A 341 -28.60 -1.51 3.53
N GLU A 342 -27.52 -1.82 4.24
CA GLU A 342 -27.59 -2.38 5.59
C GLU A 342 -27.30 -1.32 6.66
N PRO A 343 -27.87 -1.45 7.87
CA PRO A 343 -27.47 -0.58 8.96
C PRO A 343 -26.03 -0.83 9.42
N CYS A 344 -25.39 0.23 9.92
CA CYS A 344 -24.13 0.15 10.63
C CYS A 344 -24.19 0.82 12.01
N TYR A 345 -23.33 0.34 12.89
CA TYR A 345 -23.23 0.78 14.27
C TYR A 345 -21.83 1.32 14.51
N ILE A 346 -21.74 2.53 15.07
CA ILE A 346 -20.51 3.28 15.25
C ILE A 346 -20.46 3.79 16.69
N VAL A 347 -19.38 3.50 17.39
CA VAL A 347 -19.05 4.14 18.66
C VAL A 347 -17.71 4.83 18.48
N SER A 348 -17.66 6.13 18.77
CA SER A 348 -16.44 6.92 18.56
C SER A 348 -16.24 7.91 19.70
N PRO A 349 -15.06 7.97 20.34
CA PRO A 349 -14.76 8.96 21.35
C PRO A 349 -14.61 10.35 20.73
N LEU A 350 -15.16 11.37 21.39
CA LEU A 350 -14.94 12.78 21.05
C LEU A 350 -13.65 13.26 21.72
N ILE A 351 -12.54 13.17 20.97
CA ILE A 351 -11.22 13.66 21.36
C ILE A 351 -10.90 14.85 20.46
N GLU A 352 -10.56 16.02 21.04
CA GLU A 352 -10.43 17.32 20.36
C GLU A 352 -9.70 17.24 19.01
N ASN A 353 -8.56 16.56 18.94
CA ASN A 353 -7.71 16.55 17.72
C ASN A 353 -7.99 15.42 16.72
N LEU A 354 -8.80 14.42 17.07
CA LEU A 354 -8.98 13.19 16.25
C LEU A 354 -10.43 12.91 15.90
N SER A 355 -11.37 13.68 16.45
CA SER A 355 -12.79 13.45 16.26
C SER A 355 -13.25 13.72 14.82
N LEU A 356 -14.44 13.19 14.50
CA LEU A 356 -15.19 13.54 13.29
C LEU A 356 -15.68 15.00 13.33
N LEU A 357 -15.76 15.59 14.52
CA LEU A 357 -16.34 16.91 14.80
C LEU A 357 -15.24 17.94 15.13
N ASN A 358 -14.08 17.83 14.51
CA ASN A 358 -12.99 18.80 14.69
C ASN A 358 -13.21 19.98 13.72
N GLU A 359 -13.47 21.17 14.27
CA GLU A 359 -13.76 22.39 13.52
C GLU A 359 -12.58 22.95 12.71
N HIS A 360 -11.35 22.56 13.06
CA HIS A 360 -10.13 23.03 12.39
C HIS A 360 -9.58 22.01 11.37
N ASP A 361 -10.28 20.90 11.13
CA ASP A 361 -9.81 19.82 10.26
C ASP A 361 -10.72 19.61 9.04
N SER A 362 -10.27 20.12 7.89
CA SER A 362 -10.99 19.98 6.62
C SER A 362 -11.27 18.53 6.20
N LYS A 363 -10.43 17.56 6.63
CA LYS A 363 -10.67 16.13 6.36
C LYS A 363 -11.76 15.56 7.26
N ALA A 364 -11.88 16.07 8.49
CA ALA A 364 -12.98 15.72 9.39
C ALA A 364 -14.31 16.23 8.81
N GLU A 365 -14.35 17.48 8.35
CA GLU A 365 -15.52 18.09 7.71
C GLU A 365 -15.96 17.32 6.45
N GLN A 366 -15.02 16.95 5.57
CA GLN A 366 -15.31 16.11 4.40
C GLN A 366 -15.88 14.74 4.79
N SER A 367 -15.36 14.15 5.87
CA SER A 367 -15.84 12.87 6.38
C SER A 367 -17.25 13.00 6.96
N LEU A 368 -17.53 14.08 7.70
CA LEU A 368 -18.85 14.41 8.25
C LEU A 368 -19.88 14.57 7.12
N LYS A 369 -19.57 15.39 6.10
CA LYS A 369 -20.40 15.58 4.90
C LYS A 369 -20.69 14.26 4.17
N LEU A 370 -19.70 13.37 4.08
CA LEU A 370 -19.92 12.03 3.50
C LEU A 370 -20.88 11.18 4.34
N ASN A 371 -20.74 11.15 5.67
CA ASN A 371 -21.67 10.41 6.55
C ASN A 371 -23.11 10.90 6.33
N MET A 372 -23.31 12.22 6.34
CA MET A 372 -24.62 12.85 6.13
C MET A 372 -25.20 12.54 4.76
N LYS A 373 -24.37 12.62 3.70
CA LYS A 373 -24.80 12.26 2.34
C LYS A 373 -25.27 10.81 2.27
N LEU A 374 -24.46 9.86 2.76
CA LEU A 374 -24.81 8.45 2.70
C LEU A 374 -26.09 8.14 3.49
N ALA A 375 -26.31 8.83 4.61
CA ALA A 375 -27.55 8.71 5.38
C ALA A 375 -28.77 9.22 4.60
N LYS A 376 -28.66 10.39 3.94
CA LYS A 376 -29.70 10.91 3.03
C LYS A 376 -29.97 9.98 1.86
N ASP A 377 -28.95 9.30 1.36
CA ASP A 377 -29.04 8.29 0.29
C ASP A 377 -29.63 6.95 0.78
N GLY A 378 -30.03 6.85 2.06
CA GLY A 378 -30.77 5.72 2.65
C GLY A 378 -29.97 4.79 3.56
N LEU A 379 -28.68 5.05 3.80
CA LEU A 379 -27.88 4.27 4.75
C LEU A 379 -28.31 4.55 6.20
N LYS A 380 -28.73 3.52 6.94
CA LYS A 380 -29.05 3.67 8.37
C LYS A 380 -27.78 3.66 9.23
N ILE A 381 -27.41 4.82 9.76
CA ILE A 381 -26.23 4.97 10.63
C ILE A 381 -26.69 5.18 12.08
N TYR A 382 -26.26 4.30 12.99
CA TYR A 382 -26.40 4.47 14.44
C TYR A 382 -25.06 4.84 15.04
N ARG A 383 -24.94 6.04 15.59
CA ARG A 383 -23.69 6.56 16.15
C ARG A 383 -23.85 6.94 17.62
N ILE A 384 -22.90 6.48 18.43
CA ILE A 384 -22.75 6.91 19.82
C ILE A 384 -21.42 7.65 19.95
N PHE A 385 -21.47 8.88 20.47
CA PHE A 385 -20.29 9.63 20.84
C PHE A 385 -19.96 9.40 22.32
N VAL A 386 -18.71 9.05 22.61
CA VAL A 386 -18.24 8.88 23.99
C VAL A 386 -17.49 10.15 24.41
N VAL A 387 -17.95 10.79 25.49
CA VAL A 387 -17.39 12.05 26.01
C VAL A 387 -16.76 11.87 27.39
N ASN A 388 -15.70 12.63 27.67
CA ASN A 388 -15.13 12.68 29.02
C ASN A 388 -16.03 13.50 29.95
N LYS A 389 -15.82 13.36 31.27
CA LYS A 389 -16.58 14.08 32.31
C LYS A 389 -16.59 15.60 32.11
N ASP A 390 -15.45 16.17 31.75
CA ASP A 390 -15.28 17.63 31.61
C ASP A 390 -15.54 18.13 30.19
N PHE A 391 -16.08 17.30 29.31
CA PHE A 391 -16.30 17.65 27.91
C PHE A 391 -17.42 18.68 27.76
N LYS A 392 -17.09 19.84 27.18
CA LYS A 392 -18.08 20.89 26.87
C LYS A 392 -18.51 20.80 25.41
N ILE A 393 -19.82 20.82 25.19
CA ILE A 393 -20.38 20.90 23.83
C ILE A 393 -20.26 22.34 23.33
N THR A 394 -19.40 22.55 22.34
CA THR A 394 -19.32 23.83 21.62
C THR A 394 -20.50 24.00 20.66
N GLU A 395 -20.75 25.22 20.21
CA GLU A 395 -21.81 25.50 19.23
C GLU A 395 -21.56 24.77 17.91
N TYR A 396 -20.29 24.64 17.49
CA TYR A 396 -19.93 23.85 16.31
C TYR A 396 -20.30 22.38 16.46
N ILE A 397 -19.97 21.76 17.60
CA ILE A 397 -20.31 20.35 17.88
C ILE A 397 -21.83 20.17 17.90
N ARG A 398 -22.55 21.10 18.55
CA ARG A 398 -24.02 21.08 18.60
C ARG A 398 -24.61 21.13 17.20
N SER A 399 -24.27 22.15 16.42
CA SER A 399 -24.79 22.33 15.06
C SER A 399 -24.44 21.13 14.16
N SER A 400 -23.23 20.58 14.29
CA SER A 400 -22.81 19.41 13.52
C SER A 400 -23.63 18.16 13.85
N ILE A 401 -23.91 17.91 15.13
CA ILE A 401 -24.74 16.76 15.55
C ILE A 401 -26.19 16.95 15.10
N GLU A 402 -26.74 18.16 15.20
CA GLU A 402 -28.09 18.48 14.71
C GLU A 402 -28.21 18.22 13.20
N GLN A 403 -27.25 18.68 12.39
CA GLN A 403 -27.21 18.39 10.96
C GLN A 403 -27.10 16.88 10.66
N MET A 404 -26.37 16.12 11.47
CA MET A 404 -26.31 14.65 11.34
C MET A 404 -27.69 14.02 11.58
N ILE A 405 -28.40 14.47 12.62
CA ILE A 405 -29.75 13.98 12.97
C ILE A 405 -30.74 14.32 11.86
N GLU A 406 -30.74 15.57 11.37
CA GLU A 406 -31.56 16.01 10.23
C GLU A 406 -31.28 15.21 8.96
N SER A 407 -30.05 14.73 8.79
CA SER A 407 -29.65 13.88 7.67
C SER A 407 -30.04 12.41 7.85
N GLY A 408 -30.72 12.04 8.95
CA GLY A 408 -31.19 10.68 9.22
C GLY A 408 -30.24 9.79 10.03
N ILE A 409 -29.18 10.36 10.62
CA ILE A 409 -28.25 9.62 11.49
C ILE A 409 -28.81 9.60 12.91
N SER A 410 -28.92 8.41 13.51
CA SER A 410 -29.28 8.28 14.92
C SER A 410 -28.07 8.59 15.79
N VAL A 411 -28.07 9.72 16.50
CA VAL A 411 -26.95 10.14 17.36
C VAL A 411 -27.34 10.08 18.84
N GLU A 412 -26.51 9.41 19.62
CA GLU A 412 -26.59 9.35 21.09
C GLU A 412 -25.23 9.70 21.71
N ILE A 413 -25.21 10.08 22.98
CA ILE A 413 -24.01 10.44 23.74
C ILE A 413 -23.92 9.57 25.00
N ALA A 414 -22.75 8.99 25.26
CA ALA A 414 -22.43 8.29 26.51
C ALA A 414 -21.26 8.98 27.22
N LYS A 415 -21.33 9.10 28.55
CA LYS A 415 -20.18 9.56 29.34
C LYS A 415 -19.23 8.38 29.56
N LYS A 416 -17.94 8.62 29.37
CA LYS A 416 -16.89 7.58 29.48
C LYS A 416 -16.90 6.91 30.85
N GLU A 417 -17.09 7.69 31.91
CA GLU A 417 -17.13 7.20 33.30
C GLU A 417 -18.26 6.21 33.58
N ASP A 418 -19.38 6.31 32.85
CA ASP A 418 -20.54 5.42 33.01
C ASP A 418 -20.36 4.06 32.32
N ILE A 419 -19.40 3.94 31.40
CA ILE A 419 -19.23 2.76 30.55
C ILE A 419 -17.86 2.08 30.69
N GLU A 420 -16.81 2.80 31.10
CA GLU A 420 -15.42 2.31 31.05
C GLU A 420 -15.18 1.07 31.92
N SER A 421 -15.91 0.94 33.03
CA SER A 421 -15.85 -0.25 33.91
C SER A 421 -16.65 -1.45 33.40
N MET A 422 -17.55 -1.23 32.43
CA MET A 422 -18.51 -2.25 31.94
C MET A 422 -18.13 -2.80 30.57
N VAL A 423 -17.31 -2.08 29.82
CA VAL A 423 -16.90 -2.42 28.46
C VAL A 423 -15.61 -3.22 28.50
N GLY A 424 -15.64 -4.45 27.99
CA GLY A 424 -14.51 -5.38 28.04
C GLY A 424 -13.53 -5.20 26.88
N SER A 425 -14.02 -4.81 25.70
CA SER A 425 -13.25 -4.92 24.45
C SER A 425 -12.92 -3.56 23.84
N SER A 426 -13.89 -2.68 23.62
CA SER A 426 -13.63 -1.37 23.00
C SER A 426 -14.80 -0.40 23.16
N TYR A 427 -14.50 0.90 23.14
CA TYR A 427 -15.49 1.97 22.94
C TYR A 427 -15.13 2.85 21.72
N ASP A 428 -14.35 2.32 20.77
CA ASP A 428 -13.97 2.98 19.53
C ASP A 428 -13.97 1.98 18.37
N PHE A 429 -15.13 1.84 17.73
CA PHE A 429 -15.39 0.80 16.73
C PHE A 429 -16.52 1.14 15.75
N ILE A 430 -16.54 0.39 14.65
CA ILE A 430 -17.57 0.39 13.61
C ILE A 430 -17.84 -1.06 13.20
N PHE A 431 -19.10 -1.49 13.13
CA PHE A 431 -19.45 -2.83 12.63
C PHE A 431 -20.76 -2.85 11.84
N SER A 432 -20.91 -3.88 10.99
CA SER A 432 -22.09 -4.10 10.15
C SER A 432 -23.19 -4.84 10.90
N LYS A 433 -24.45 -4.67 10.50
CA LYS A 433 -25.57 -5.43 11.09
C LYS A 433 -25.41 -6.95 10.96
N HIS A 434 -24.85 -7.44 9.87
CA HIS A 434 -24.61 -8.89 9.69
C HIS A 434 -23.42 -9.44 10.47
N LYS A 435 -22.68 -8.59 11.19
CA LYS A 435 -21.54 -9.00 12.02
C LYS A 435 -20.48 -9.77 11.22
N ASP A 436 -20.30 -9.41 9.95
CA ASP A 436 -19.33 -10.01 9.05
C ASP A 436 -18.05 -9.18 8.90
N ILE A 437 -18.07 -7.93 9.38
CA ILE A 437 -16.89 -7.06 9.43
C ILE A 437 -17.01 -6.06 10.58
N ALA A 438 -15.89 -5.83 11.26
CA ALA A 438 -15.72 -4.74 12.20
C ALA A 438 -14.36 -4.05 12.04
N ILE A 439 -14.32 -2.77 12.37
CA ILE A 439 -13.12 -1.97 12.54
C ILE A 439 -13.12 -1.49 13.99
N TYR A 440 -12.10 -1.79 14.79
CA TYR A 440 -12.11 -1.46 16.22
C TYR A 440 -10.71 -1.19 16.75
N ARG A 441 -10.61 -0.47 17.87
CA ARG A 441 -9.36 -0.28 18.61
C ARG A 441 -9.42 -1.03 19.94
N LYS A 442 -8.40 -1.81 20.28
CA LYS A 442 -8.36 -2.49 21.60
C LYS A 442 -8.08 -1.51 22.73
N PRO A 443 -8.37 -1.87 23.99
CA PRO A 443 -8.04 -1.04 25.13
C PRO A 443 -6.52 -0.89 25.22
N ARG A 444 -6.03 0.29 25.62
CA ARG A 444 -4.60 0.60 25.81
C ARG A 444 -3.73 0.56 24.54
N GLU A 445 -4.30 0.32 23.36
CA GLU A 445 -3.57 0.49 22.10
C GLU A 445 -3.34 1.97 21.77
N ARG A 446 -2.31 2.22 20.95
CA ARG A 446 -2.04 3.57 20.45
C ARG A 446 -3.26 4.09 19.68
N PHE A 447 -3.57 5.38 19.84
CA PHE A 447 -4.81 5.98 19.34
C PHE A 447 -5.03 5.83 17.83
N TYR A 448 -3.96 5.62 17.06
CA TYR A 448 -3.99 5.48 15.60
C TYR A 448 -4.05 4.04 15.12
N LEU A 449 -3.92 3.04 15.98
CA LEU A 449 -3.91 1.63 15.57
C LEU A 449 -5.32 1.03 15.66
N TYR A 450 -5.88 0.63 14.53
CA TYR A 450 -7.18 -0.03 14.46
C TYR A 450 -7.05 -1.40 13.80
N HIS A 451 -7.86 -2.35 14.25
CA HIS A 451 -7.98 -3.69 13.71
C HIS A 451 -9.19 -3.77 12.78
N VAL A 452 -9.01 -4.37 11.61
CA VAL A 452 -10.09 -4.78 10.72
C VAL A 452 -10.23 -6.29 10.85
N THR A 453 -11.44 -6.78 11.13
CA THR A 453 -11.67 -8.19 11.42
C THR A 453 -12.96 -8.72 10.78
N LYS A 454 -12.93 -10.01 10.40
CA LYS A 454 -14.11 -10.83 10.08
C LYS A 454 -14.36 -11.93 11.11
N ASN A 455 -13.56 -11.97 12.20
CA ASN A 455 -13.69 -12.97 13.25
C ASN A 455 -15.00 -12.73 14.03
N LYS A 456 -15.94 -13.66 13.91
CA LYS A 456 -17.28 -13.54 14.48
C LYS A 456 -17.27 -13.38 16.00
N ASN A 457 -16.41 -14.09 16.72
CA ASN A 457 -16.34 -14.01 18.19
C ASN A 457 -15.98 -12.59 18.64
N ILE A 458 -14.98 -11.98 18.00
CA ILE A 458 -14.58 -10.59 18.28
C ILE A 458 -15.72 -9.61 17.96
N ILE A 459 -16.44 -9.84 16.86
CA ILE A 459 -17.55 -8.97 16.47
C ILE A 459 -18.74 -9.13 17.42
N GLU A 460 -18.95 -10.33 17.97
CA GLU A 460 -19.95 -10.59 19.02
C GLU A 460 -19.60 -9.85 20.32
N ASP A 461 -18.33 -9.88 20.74
CA ASP A 461 -17.86 -9.10 21.90
C ASP A 461 -18.09 -7.59 21.68
N ILE A 462 -17.80 -7.07 20.49
CA ILE A 462 -18.06 -5.67 20.11
C ILE A 462 -19.56 -5.35 20.12
N ASP A 463 -20.44 -6.28 19.69
CA ASP A 463 -21.89 -6.08 19.75
C ASP A 463 -22.41 -6.05 21.20
N ILE A 464 -21.82 -6.85 22.10
CA ILE A 464 -22.12 -6.81 23.54
C ILE A 464 -21.71 -5.45 24.11
N ASP A 465 -20.50 -4.99 23.80
CA ASP A 465 -20.02 -3.67 24.20
C ASP A 465 -20.95 -2.56 23.66
N TYR A 466 -21.36 -2.63 22.39
CA TYR A 466 -22.30 -1.68 21.80
C TYR A 466 -23.63 -1.62 22.56
N LYS A 467 -24.24 -2.76 22.88
CA LYS A 467 -25.50 -2.81 23.64
C LYS A 467 -25.34 -2.24 25.04
N THR A 468 -24.22 -2.54 25.69
CA THR A 468 -23.88 -2.02 27.02
C THR A 468 -23.76 -0.50 26.99
N ILE A 469 -22.96 0.04 26.06
CA ILE A 469 -22.80 1.47 25.85
C ILE A 469 -24.13 2.13 25.51
N LYS A 470 -24.93 1.52 24.63
CA LYS A 470 -26.24 2.02 24.24
C LYS A 470 -27.23 2.09 25.41
N SER A 471 -27.17 1.15 26.35
CA SER A 471 -28.03 1.17 27.54
C SER A 471 -27.71 2.32 28.50
N LYS A 472 -26.52 2.91 28.38
CA LYS A 472 -26.02 4.04 29.17
C LYS A 472 -25.94 5.35 28.39
N SER A 473 -26.33 5.35 27.10
CA SER A 473 -26.33 6.55 26.29
C SER A 473 -27.65 7.32 26.37
N TYR A 474 -27.54 8.61 26.12
CA TYR A 474 -28.65 9.55 26.09
C TYR A 474 -28.86 10.00 24.65
N LYS A 475 -30.11 10.20 24.24
CA LYS A 475 -30.40 10.93 23.01
C LYS A 475 -29.79 12.33 23.12
N PHE A 476 -29.30 12.87 22.01
CA PHE A 476 -28.65 14.18 22.00
C PHE A 476 -29.48 15.29 22.68
N SER A 477 -30.78 15.34 22.40
CA SER A 477 -31.71 16.31 23.01
C SER A 477 -31.79 16.19 24.53
N ASP A 478 -31.74 14.96 25.05
CA ASP A 478 -31.87 14.70 26.48
C ASP A 478 -30.55 14.99 27.20
N PHE A 479 -29.43 14.69 26.55
CA PHE A 479 -28.09 15.07 27.01
C PHE A 479 -27.95 16.60 27.12
N ILE A 480 -28.35 17.36 26.09
CA ILE A 480 -28.32 18.83 26.11
C ILE A 480 -29.24 19.39 27.20
N LYS A 481 -30.41 18.81 27.45
CA LYS A 481 -31.30 19.24 28.54
C LYS A 481 -30.68 19.02 29.92
N GLN A 482 -29.95 17.91 30.11
CA GLN A 482 -29.24 17.64 31.35
C GLN A 482 -28.05 18.59 31.55
N GLU A 483 -27.28 18.89 30.49
CA GLU A 483 -26.17 19.86 30.53
C GLU A 483 -26.66 21.30 30.74
N SER A 484 -27.73 21.72 30.05
CA SER A 484 -28.29 23.07 30.16
C SER A 484 -29.06 23.33 31.46
N SER A 485 -29.35 22.29 32.25
CA SER A 485 -30.06 22.42 33.52
C SER A 485 -29.17 22.55 34.74
N TYR A 486 -27.84 22.46 34.62
CA TYR A 486 -26.96 22.49 35.78
C TYR A 486 -25.57 23.05 35.45
N ASP A 487 -25.33 24.33 35.76
CA ASP A 487 -23.99 24.76 36.20
C ASP A 487 -23.99 24.73 37.74
N PRO A 488 -23.58 23.62 38.37
CA PRO A 488 -23.52 23.50 39.82
C PRO A 488 -22.63 24.57 40.47
N THR A 489 -21.70 25.17 39.72
CA THR A 489 -20.72 26.11 40.29
C THR A 489 -21.30 27.48 40.60
N VAL A 490 -22.32 27.94 39.86
CA VAL A 490 -22.93 29.26 40.08
C VAL A 490 -23.89 29.22 41.27
N LEU A 491 -24.79 28.23 41.34
CA LEU A 491 -25.71 28.11 42.47
C LEU A 491 -24.97 27.83 43.78
N ASP A 492 -23.94 27.00 43.77
CA ASP A 492 -23.14 26.73 44.97
C ASP A 492 -22.41 27.99 45.49
N LYS A 493 -21.97 28.89 44.59
CA LYS A 493 -21.38 30.19 44.96
C LYS A 493 -22.42 31.18 45.48
N LEU A 494 -23.66 31.08 45.00
CA LEU A 494 -24.77 31.95 45.37
C LEU A 494 -25.58 31.45 46.58
N ALA A 495 -25.52 30.16 46.95
CA ALA A 495 -26.37 29.57 47.99
C ALA A 495 -25.93 29.96 49.43
N ARG A 496 -25.99 31.26 49.74
CA ARG A 496 -25.56 31.90 51.00
C ARG A 496 -26.36 33.18 51.29
N GLU A 497 -26.00 33.88 52.37
CA GLU A 497 -26.50 35.20 52.71
C GLU A 497 -25.68 36.33 52.07
N PHE A 498 -26.34 37.39 51.65
CA PHE A 498 -25.76 38.62 51.10
C PHE A 498 -26.38 39.85 51.78
N TYR A 499 -25.57 40.86 52.03
CA TYR A 499 -26.00 42.21 52.37
C TYR A 499 -26.36 42.96 51.11
N HIS A 500 -27.53 43.59 51.11
CA HIS A 500 -28.03 44.37 49.99
C HIS A 500 -27.92 45.84 50.27
N TYR A 501 -27.33 46.58 49.33
CA TYR A 501 -27.24 48.03 49.41
C TYR A 501 -27.77 48.68 48.14
N SER A 502 -28.66 49.64 48.31
CA SER A 502 -29.18 50.49 47.23
C SER A 502 -29.71 51.79 47.80
N TYR A 503 -29.78 52.83 46.99
CA TYR A 503 -30.65 53.96 47.31
C TYR A 503 -32.11 53.57 47.09
N GLY A 504 -32.99 54.00 47.99
CA GLY A 504 -34.42 53.73 47.95
C GLY A 504 -35.20 54.77 47.15
N SER A 505 -36.48 54.50 46.93
CA SER A 505 -37.40 55.41 46.26
C SER A 505 -38.02 56.49 47.17
N LYS A 506 -37.83 56.35 48.50
CA LYS A 506 -38.46 57.22 49.50
C LYS A 506 -37.49 58.30 49.92
N GLU A 507 -37.88 59.57 49.76
CA GLU A 507 -37.14 60.70 50.32
C GLU A 507 -37.34 60.77 51.83
N GLU A 508 -36.25 61.00 52.55
CA GLU A 508 -36.27 61.37 53.96
C GLU A 508 -36.70 62.83 54.13
N LYS A 509 -36.98 63.25 55.37
CA LYS A 509 -37.47 64.61 55.67
C LYS A 509 -36.53 65.75 55.23
N ASN A 510 -35.29 65.43 54.89
CA ASN A 510 -34.24 66.35 54.42
C ASN A 510 -34.08 66.36 52.89
N GLY A 511 -34.93 65.64 52.13
CA GLY A 511 -34.86 65.54 50.67
C GLY A 511 -33.81 64.56 50.14
N GLN A 512 -33.09 63.82 51.00
CA GLN A 512 -32.17 62.77 50.58
C GLN A 512 -32.91 61.45 50.39
N LEU A 513 -32.49 60.63 49.43
CA LEU A 513 -33.08 59.31 49.22
C LEU A 513 -32.67 58.36 50.34
N HIS A 514 -33.64 57.64 50.91
CA HIS A 514 -33.39 56.71 51.99
C HIS A 514 -32.40 55.64 51.55
N PHE A 515 -31.27 55.52 52.24
CA PHE A 515 -30.23 54.55 51.91
C PHE A 515 -30.52 53.21 52.57
N TRP A 516 -30.70 52.17 51.76
CA TRP A 516 -31.09 50.85 52.24
C TRP A 516 -29.84 50.04 52.60
N ASN A 517 -29.46 50.03 53.88
CA ASN A 517 -28.26 49.33 54.37
C ASN A 517 -28.57 48.20 55.38
N ASN A 518 -29.84 47.97 55.68
CA ASN A 518 -30.32 47.02 56.68
C ASN A 518 -30.98 45.77 56.06
N ARG A 519 -30.73 45.52 54.77
CA ARG A 519 -31.38 44.45 54.01
C ARG A 519 -30.44 43.29 53.74
N LYS A 520 -31.00 42.09 53.79
CA LYS A 520 -30.28 40.85 53.51
C LYS A 520 -31.05 39.99 52.53
N LEU A 521 -30.32 39.20 51.76
CA LEU A 521 -30.87 38.20 50.85
C LEU A 521 -30.22 36.86 51.14
N SER A 522 -31.01 35.81 51.36
CA SER A 522 -30.53 34.44 51.53
C SER A 522 -31.01 33.59 50.38
N ILE A 523 -30.09 32.86 49.74
CA ILE A 523 -30.39 31.88 48.69
C ILE A 523 -30.00 30.50 49.21
N ASN A 524 -30.87 29.50 49.06
CA ASN A 524 -30.52 28.12 49.40
C ASN A 524 -30.06 27.32 48.16
N LYS A 525 -29.54 26.11 48.38
CA LYS A 525 -29.08 25.20 47.31
C LYS A 525 -30.18 24.73 46.35
N LYS A 526 -31.44 25.02 46.64
CA LYS A 526 -32.59 24.76 45.75
C LYS A 526 -32.98 25.98 44.92
N GLY A 527 -32.23 27.08 45.05
CA GLY A 527 -32.51 28.34 44.37
C GLY A 527 -33.70 29.11 44.95
N GLU A 528 -34.15 28.79 46.16
CA GLU A 528 -35.18 29.56 46.87
C GLU A 528 -34.55 30.75 47.57
N VAL A 529 -35.23 31.89 47.49
CA VAL A 529 -34.73 33.18 47.96
C VAL A 529 -35.63 33.75 49.05
N GLN A 530 -35.02 34.23 50.12
CA GLN A 530 -35.67 34.99 51.18
C GLN A 530 -34.99 36.36 51.31
N TYR A 531 -35.80 37.42 51.32
CA TYR A 531 -35.32 38.79 51.41
C TYR A 531 -35.80 39.42 52.72
N PHE A 532 -34.87 40.02 53.45
CA PHE A 532 -35.04 40.45 54.83
C PHE A 532 -34.81 41.95 54.97
N GLU A 533 -35.56 42.57 55.87
CA GLU A 533 -35.30 43.89 56.42
C GLU A 533 -35.14 43.74 57.94
N GLY A 534 -33.91 43.94 58.43
CA GLY A 534 -33.52 43.46 59.77
C GLY A 534 -33.72 41.93 59.88
N ASN A 535 -34.53 41.50 60.85
CA ASN A 535 -34.82 40.07 61.09
C ASN A 535 -36.15 39.60 60.48
N LYS A 536 -36.87 40.45 59.73
CA LYS A 536 -38.18 40.12 59.16
C LYS A 536 -38.05 39.79 57.68
N ILE A 537 -38.61 38.66 57.26
CA ILE A 537 -38.71 38.30 55.83
C ILE A 537 -39.79 39.19 55.19
N ILE A 538 -39.38 40.06 54.28
CA ILE A 538 -40.25 40.99 53.55
C ILE A 538 -40.63 40.48 52.16
N ALA A 539 -39.80 39.65 51.51
CA ALA A 539 -40.12 39.03 50.21
C ALA A 539 -39.59 37.60 50.12
N ILE A 540 -40.25 36.80 49.28
CA ILE A 540 -39.83 35.42 48.96
C ILE A 540 -39.83 35.22 47.45
N GLY A 541 -38.95 34.36 46.95
CA GLY A 541 -38.82 34.15 45.53
C GLY A 541 -37.91 33.01 45.14
N ARG A 542 -37.45 33.05 43.89
CA ARG A 542 -36.51 32.08 43.31
C ARG A 542 -35.51 32.76 42.41
N ILE A 543 -34.33 32.16 42.32
CA ILE A 543 -33.31 32.52 41.34
C ILE A 543 -33.47 31.67 40.08
N VAL A 544 -33.25 32.30 38.93
CA VAL A 544 -33.12 31.70 37.61
C VAL A 544 -31.70 31.99 37.12
N ILE A 545 -30.90 30.94 37.03
CA ILE A 545 -29.53 31.01 36.52
C ILE A 545 -29.59 30.83 35.00
N LYS A 546 -29.04 31.78 34.25
CA LYS A 546 -28.82 31.64 32.81
C LYS A 546 -27.32 31.63 32.53
N GLU A 547 -26.92 31.49 31.26
CA GLU A 547 -25.51 31.36 30.87
C GLU A 547 -24.65 32.56 31.29
N LYS A 548 -25.08 33.79 30.99
CA LYS A 548 -24.31 35.02 31.25
C LYS A 548 -24.82 35.85 32.42
N GLN A 549 -26.12 35.78 32.69
CA GLN A 549 -26.81 36.60 33.68
C GLN A 549 -27.76 35.76 34.51
N SER A 550 -27.83 36.04 35.80
CA SER A 550 -28.81 35.45 36.70
C SER A 550 -29.86 36.48 37.09
N CYS A 551 -31.06 36.00 37.36
CA CYS A 551 -32.18 36.83 37.77
C CYS A 551 -32.87 36.23 38.99
N ILE A 552 -33.12 37.05 40.00
CA ILE A 552 -33.90 36.71 41.18
C ILE A 552 -35.27 37.36 41.01
N GLY A 553 -36.33 36.55 40.98
CA GLY A 553 -37.72 37.02 41.01
C GLY A 553 -38.33 36.77 42.38
N MET A 554 -38.87 37.81 43.02
CA MET A 554 -39.48 37.77 44.34
C MET A 554 -40.83 38.48 44.37
N ILE A 555 -41.66 38.11 45.34
CA ILE A 555 -42.93 38.77 45.65
C ILE A 555 -42.87 39.27 47.08
N ASP A 556 -43.10 40.57 47.26
CA ASP A 556 -43.22 41.19 48.58
C ASP A 556 -44.44 40.62 49.32
N LYS A 557 -44.26 40.22 50.58
CA LYS A 557 -45.29 39.52 51.34
C LYS A 557 -46.49 40.42 51.65
N ASN A 558 -46.28 41.71 51.85
CA ASN A 558 -47.29 42.66 52.30
C ASN A 558 -47.97 43.33 51.11
N THR A 559 -47.18 43.88 50.20
CA THR A 559 -47.67 44.68 49.06
C THR A 559 -48.03 43.82 47.85
N LYS A 560 -47.58 42.57 47.81
CA LYS A 560 -47.66 41.67 46.63
C LYS A 560 -46.95 42.24 45.38
N ASN A 561 -46.12 43.27 45.56
CA ASN A 561 -45.31 43.82 44.48
C ASN A 561 -44.27 42.81 44.00
N SER A 562 -44.01 42.82 42.69
CA SER A 562 -42.99 41.97 42.08
C SER A 562 -41.65 42.68 42.13
N ILE A 563 -40.65 42.02 42.69
CA ILE A 563 -39.28 42.50 42.75
C ILE A 563 -38.43 41.60 41.83
N SER A 564 -37.65 42.20 40.94
CA SER A 564 -36.72 41.49 40.07
C SER A 564 -35.32 42.04 40.27
N ILE A 565 -34.32 41.18 40.49
CA ILE A 565 -32.92 41.57 40.62
C ILE A 565 -32.10 40.82 39.59
N SER A 566 -31.34 41.51 38.76
CA SER A 566 -30.48 40.92 37.72
C SER A 566 -29.01 41.28 37.93
N PHE A 567 -28.11 40.35 37.63
CA PHE A 567 -26.66 40.52 37.73
C PHE A 567 -25.91 39.60 36.77
N ASP A 568 -24.68 39.97 36.43
CA ASP A 568 -23.79 39.18 35.57
C ASP A 568 -23.14 38.05 36.37
N ASN A 569 -23.10 36.85 35.78
CA ASN A 569 -22.57 35.67 36.48
C ASN A 569 -21.07 35.76 36.73
N LEU A 570 -20.34 36.51 35.90
CA LEU A 570 -18.90 36.71 36.05
C LEU A 570 -18.57 37.44 37.36
N ASP A 571 -19.45 38.35 37.79
CA ASP A 571 -19.22 39.20 38.95
C ASP A 571 -19.41 38.44 40.28
N ILE A 572 -20.08 37.28 40.26
CA ILE A 572 -20.30 36.42 41.45
C ILE A 572 -18.98 35.90 42.03
N ASN A 573 -17.91 35.89 41.23
CA ASN A 573 -16.58 35.49 41.71
C ASN A 573 -15.97 36.51 42.66
N TYR A 574 -16.50 37.74 42.69
CA TYR A 574 -16.12 38.77 43.65
C TYR A 574 -17.04 38.71 44.88
N ASP A 575 -16.51 39.01 46.06
CA ASP A 575 -17.32 39.05 47.29
C ASP A 575 -18.31 40.24 47.33
N ILE A 576 -18.13 41.21 46.43
CA ILE A 576 -19.00 42.37 46.21
C ILE A 576 -19.30 42.48 44.71
N PHE A 577 -20.58 42.57 44.33
CA PHE A 577 -20.96 42.69 42.92
C PHE A 577 -22.19 43.57 42.70
N LYS A 578 -22.26 44.13 41.50
CA LYS A 578 -23.32 45.04 41.08
C LYS A 578 -24.61 44.28 40.75
N ILE A 579 -25.74 44.92 41.07
CA ILE A 579 -27.06 44.45 40.71
C ILE A 579 -27.90 45.56 40.10
N ILE A 580 -28.89 45.16 39.30
CA ILE A 580 -29.99 46.02 38.86
C ILE A 580 -31.27 45.45 39.46
N LYS A 581 -31.99 46.28 40.21
CA LYS A 581 -33.22 45.93 40.90
C LYS A 581 -34.39 46.71 40.32
N ILE A 582 -35.46 45.99 40.00
CA ILE A 582 -36.71 46.54 39.49
C ILE A 582 -37.82 46.19 40.49
N ASP A 583 -38.46 47.20 41.06
CA ASP A 583 -39.66 47.04 41.88
C ASP A 583 -40.87 47.48 41.07
N LYS A 584 -41.76 46.53 40.77
CA LYS A 584 -43.04 46.83 40.12
C LYS A 584 -44.09 47.10 41.18
N GLN A 585 -44.56 48.33 41.25
CA GLN A 585 -45.56 48.75 42.22
C GLN A 585 -46.95 48.61 41.60
N PHE A 586 -47.82 47.76 42.19
CA PHE A 586 -49.14 47.47 41.62
C PHE A 586 -50.17 48.60 41.86
N MET A 587 -49.88 49.52 42.77
CA MET A 587 -50.82 50.56 43.28
C MET A 587 -50.27 51.99 43.19
N GLU A 588 -49.00 52.18 42.82
CA GLU A 588 -48.38 53.51 42.66
C GLU A 588 -48.14 53.79 41.16
N ASP A 589 -48.04 55.08 40.81
CA ASP A 589 -47.96 55.56 39.43
C ASP A 589 -46.56 55.41 38.79
N GLU A 590 -45.60 54.71 39.42
CA GLU A 590 -44.21 54.59 38.92
C GLU A 590 -43.61 53.20 39.21
N ASP A 591 -42.93 52.60 38.21
CA ASP A 591 -42.03 51.45 38.44
C ASP A 591 -40.64 52.00 38.77
N MET A 592 -39.95 51.39 39.74
CA MET A 592 -38.63 51.85 40.19
C MET A 592 -37.54 50.92 39.68
N VAL A 593 -36.52 51.49 39.03
CA VAL A 593 -35.28 50.78 38.70
C VAL A 593 -34.15 51.39 39.52
N SER A 594 -33.42 50.56 40.27
CA SER A 594 -32.29 50.98 41.10
C SER A 594 -31.06 50.15 40.78
N ILE A 595 -29.91 50.79 40.79
CA ILE A 595 -28.60 50.14 40.80
C ILE A 595 -28.22 49.92 42.26
N GLY A 596 -27.79 48.71 42.58
CA GLY A 596 -27.35 48.36 43.92
C GLY A 596 -26.10 47.49 43.89
N ILE A 597 -25.68 47.04 45.06
CA ILE A 597 -24.65 46.02 45.22
C ILE A 597 -25.11 44.93 46.20
N PHE A 598 -24.65 43.72 45.96
CA PHE A 598 -24.60 42.68 46.98
C PHE A 598 -23.18 42.55 47.51
N SER A 599 -23.06 42.28 48.81
CA SER A 599 -21.80 42.00 49.48
C SER A 599 -21.94 40.79 50.40
N ARG A 600 -20.90 39.96 50.50
CA ARG A 600 -20.84 38.87 51.48
C ARG A 600 -20.60 39.37 52.90
N GLU A 601 -19.92 40.50 53.04
CA GLU A 601 -19.60 41.11 54.31
C GLU A 601 -20.39 42.40 54.51
N LYS A 602 -20.62 42.75 55.77
CA LYS A 602 -21.28 44.01 56.09
C LYS A 602 -20.28 45.15 55.85
N LEU A 603 -20.59 46.00 54.88
CA LEU A 603 -19.80 47.19 54.54
C LEU A 603 -20.27 48.40 55.35
N GLU A 604 -19.34 49.32 55.60
CA GLU A 604 -19.65 50.63 56.17
C GLU A 604 -20.34 51.54 55.15
N ASP A 605 -21.29 52.36 55.60
CA ASP A 605 -22.12 53.19 54.72
C ASP A 605 -21.28 54.13 53.82
N VAL A 606 -20.16 54.64 54.33
CA VAL A 606 -19.26 55.53 53.56
C VAL A 606 -18.68 54.81 52.34
N VAL A 607 -18.18 53.59 52.52
CA VAL A 607 -17.62 52.75 51.45
C VAL A 607 -18.69 52.41 50.42
N VAL A 608 -19.90 52.09 50.87
CA VAL A 608 -20.98 51.72 49.97
C VAL A 608 -21.43 52.91 49.12
N LYS A 609 -21.54 54.09 49.71
CA LYS A 609 -21.90 55.31 48.98
C LYS A 609 -20.84 55.67 47.93
N GLU A 610 -19.56 55.46 48.23
CA GLU A 610 -18.47 55.61 47.26
C GLU A 610 -18.61 54.62 46.08
N LEU A 611 -18.92 53.35 46.36
CA LEU A 611 -19.11 52.31 45.33
C LEU A 611 -20.35 52.53 44.46
N LEU A 612 -21.45 53.00 45.04
CA LEU A 612 -22.69 53.26 44.30
C LEU A 612 -22.61 54.56 43.47
N GLY A 613 -21.85 55.56 43.95
CA GLY A 613 -21.75 56.87 43.33
C GLY A 613 -22.98 57.75 43.60
N ASP A 614 -23.16 58.77 42.76
CA ASP A 614 -24.19 59.80 42.92
C ASP A 614 -25.62 59.24 42.93
N GLU A 615 -26.43 59.67 43.90
CA GLU A 615 -27.82 59.21 44.11
C GLU A 615 -28.69 59.36 42.85
N GLU A 616 -28.59 60.51 42.16
CA GLU A 616 -29.38 60.82 40.96
C GLU A 616 -29.05 59.93 39.74
N LYS A 617 -27.87 59.30 39.71
CA LYS A 617 -27.42 58.46 38.59
C LYS A 617 -27.78 56.98 38.75
N THR A 618 -28.25 56.59 39.93
CA THR A 618 -28.43 55.18 40.30
C THR A 618 -29.90 54.77 40.41
N ILE A 619 -30.83 55.73 40.35
CA ILE A 619 -32.27 55.49 40.40
C ILE A 619 -32.95 56.05 39.16
N PHE A 620 -33.78 55.23 38.52
CA PHE A 620 -34.60 55.60 37.39
C PHE A 620 -36.06 55.33 37.72
N LYS A 621 -36.88 56.39 37.65
CA LYS A 621 -38.34 56.32 37.78
C LYS A 621 -38.93 56.10 36.40
N ILE A 622 -39.72 55.05 36.21
CA ILE A 622 -40.44 54.78 34.97
C ILE A 622 -41.89 55.24 35.17
N PRO A 623 -42.32 56.36 34.55
CA PRO A 623 -43.68 56.87 34.72
C PRO A 623 -44.71 55.88 34.15
N SER A 624 -45.78 55.62 34.91
CA SER A 624 -46.95 54.84 34.45
C SER A 624 -47.72 55.50 33.30
N GLY A 625 -47.33 56.71 32.86
CA GLY A 625 -47.90 57.41 31.71
C GLY A 625 -47.96 56.54 30.44
N ILE A 626 -47.04 55.58 30.29
CA ILE A 626 -47.08 54.60 29.20
C ILE A 626 -48.28 53.66 29.34
N LYS A 627 -48.60 53.14 30.55
CA LYS A 627 -49.81 52.32 30.77
C LYS A 627 -51.07 53.12 30.47
N LYS A 628 -51.18 54.37 30.93
CA LYS A 628 -52.32 55.25 30.62
C LYS A 628 -52.41 55.54 29.11
N SER A 629 -51.27 55.72 28.42
CA SER A 629 -51.23 55.94 26.98
C SER A 629 -51.61 54.70 26.16
N ILE A 630 -51.13 53.51 26.57
CA ILE A 630 -51.51 52.22 25.98
C ILE A 630 -52.99 51.95 26.25
N ALA A 631 -53.47 52.13 27.47
CA ALA A 631 -54.89 51.97 27.80
C ALA A 631 -55.79 52.90 26.98
N LYS A 632 -55.40 54.18 26.84
CA LYS A 632 -56.10 55.17 26.00
C LYS A 632 -56.05 54.81 24.50
N TYR A 633 -54.96 54.22 24.04
CA TYR A 633 -54.83 53.73 22.66
C TYR A 633 -55.73 52.50 22.43
N CYS A 634 -55.72 51.54 23.34
CA CYS A 634 -56.55 50.34 23.30
C CYS A 634 -58.04 50.65 23.44
N SER A 635 -58.43 51.60 24.31
CA SER A 635 -59.83 52.01 24.51
C SER A 635 -60.41 52.76 23.32
N LYS A 636 -59.58 53.29 22.41
CA LYS A 636 -60.02 53.87 21.12
C LYS A 636 -60.23 52.83 20.02
N ARG A 637 -59.86 51.57 20.26
CA ARG A 637 -59.86 50.48 19.26
C ARG A 637 -60.79 49.31 19.61
N LEU A 638 -61.41 49.34 20.78
CA LEU A 638 -62.50 48.42 21.12
C LEU A 638 -63.82 49.15 20.82
N PRO A 639 -64.73 48.57 20.01
CA PRO A 639 -66.02 49.16 19.69
C PRO A 639 -66.91 49.39 20.91
#